data_AF-A0A316Z198-F1
#
_entry.id   AF-A0A316Z198-F1
#
_cell.length_a   1.000
_cell.length_b   1.000
_cell.length_c   1.000
_cell.angle_alpha   90.00
_cell.angle_beta   90.00
_cell.angle_gamma   90.00
#
_symmetry.space_group_name_H-M   'P 1'
#
loop_
_entity.id
_entity.type
_entity.pdbx_description
1 polymer ?
#
loop_
_entity_poly.entity_id
_entity_poly.type
_entity_poly.pdbx_seq_one_letter_code
_entity_poly.pdbx_strand_id
1 'polypeptide(L)'
;MTEPGSKGERDGADPATVVPKHEEAYNVILQQLFAARLSIINAPTRDDDPHPAARSPEYAFGQVLAQLEDSDELLDAVRHIVRHPTSSGVPADLLDVMTQWLADKGDSVARSDAVGAKFQSLLHGAPANTEVMARIKSLAHHIAHKSRWIVGSDAWAYDVGMGGVHHVIASGRNVNMLIFDSLPYSQRNAVEAHKRKKDVGLYAMSYGGVYVASTAVYADYMQVLQALIEADQFDGPSVVLAYVPYHAKDTPALDVLRETKLAVDSGYWPLYRWDPSAEARGKQVFRLDSPRIREQLKAFLDRQNYLTQLANAAPELAYDLSSSQGSGLRQRQREKAKRAYDALVGAMDGPPLLILYASDGGNAEKVARKLCARAKARGLAARILAMDDFPVAEELQSEKNVTFVTSTAGQGEAPQNGRETFKTLSKLSPSSLGDGGQANKEGDETPSSSSSVRFSVFAMGDSHYWPRPEDAHYYNKPGKDLDARLEALGAVRMAPLGLGDDQDADGYQTGYKVWEPLLWKALGVDTIEIVEAEPEPITNEHIKIASNFLRGTIVEGLADKSTGAIAESDTQLTKFHGTYMQYDRDTVDERKAAGLEPAYSFMIRCRIPAGVVKPEQWLQLDKVASDYANDTLKITTRQTIQYHCVVKNQLKAAMQGINKAMLDTIAACGDVNRNVMCSPNPHISQLHAETYDFAARISEYLLPRMDAYHEIWLDQPTESKKQLLTGGALRDYEPLYGPYYLPRKFKIAIAVPPRNDVDCFAHDIGLIAIADSNGHLAGFNVSVGGGMGVTHGMKTTYPRLGDIIGFVTPDQTLECCKHIMLTQRDFGNRANRKQARLKYTIDNHFKGPQNFKAEVERRLGYELEPARPYAFSANTDEYGWRKQMNGKWTCMLWLENGRIKDEPGAPFRTGIRELCKADWFQGELRLSPNQHMALSNIPEGIKAMVEAHLDKYNMALWKQSSLALSASSCVAFPTCGLAMAESERVLFPDLIEHLDKIVKRLGIADEEIITRMTGCPNGCARPWVANIAFVGKAPGTYVMLLGGNKRGTRVNKVYAESVTLPEAITILEPLLERFAKERGPGEDFGDFVIRMGIIAETRKGSEFWDDVKPLALPDLPTSG
;
A
#
# COMPACT_ATOMS: atom_id res chain seq x y z
N MET A 1 49.71 35.18 -7.75
CA MET A 1 49.89 36.43 -6.99
C MET A 1 49.09 36.30 -5.71
N THR A 2 49.83 35.96 -4.66
CA THR A 2 49.69 36.32 -3.23
C THR A 2 49.11 37.73 -3.05
N GLU A 3 48.36 38.13 -2.01
CA GLU A 3 48.44 38.01 -0.53
C GLU A 3 47.27 38.90 0.03
N PRO A 4 47.09 39.19 1.35
CA PRO A 4 47.71 38.68 2.58
C PRO A 4 46.74 38.38 3.75
N GLY A 5 47.27 37.68 4.77
CA GLY A 5 46.63 37.50 6.06
C GLY A 5 46.85 38.68 7.02
N SER A 6 45.94 38.80 7.99
CA SER A 6 46.11 39.68 9.16
C SER A 6 46.29 38.85 10.43
N LYS A 7 47.47 38.95 11.04
CA LYS A 7 47.71 38.66 12.46
C LYS A 7 46.98 39.71 13.30
N GLY A 8 46.33 39.27 14.37
CA GLY A 8 45.81 40.11 15.45
C GLY A 8 45.94 39.37 16.78
N GLU A 9 47.01 39.70 17.49
CA GLU A 9 47.18 39.75 18.95
C GLU A 9 46.91 38.50 19.82
N ARG A 10 48.01 37.92 20.30
CA ARG A 10 48.09 37.18 21.56
C ARG A 10 48.22 38.20 22.69
N ASP A 11 47.14 38.41 23.45
CA ASP A 11 47.25 38.94 24.80
C ASP A 11 47.21 37.78 25.80
N GLY A 12 48.28 37.72 26.60
CA GLY A 12 48.48 36.73 27.64
C GLY A 12 47.82 37.15 28.94
N ALA A 13 46.97 36.27 29.45
CA ALA A 13 46.76 35.93 30.85
C ALA A 13 45.67 34.86 30.83
N ASP A 14 46.03 33.59 31.09
CA ASP A 14 45.05 32.51 31.23
C ASP A 14 44.18 32.83 32.46
N PRO A 15 42.92 33.26 32.30
CA PRO A 15 42.10 33.56 33.45
C PRO A 15 41.79 32.21 34.08
N ALA A 16 42.25 32.01 35.32
CA ALA A 16 41.98 30.84 36.15
C ALA A 16 40.67 30.16 35.73
N THR A 17 40.71 28.88 35.37
CA THR A 17 39.57 28.09 34.91
C THR A 17 38.49 28.02 36.00
N VAL A 18 37.73 29.10 36.14
CA VAL A 18 36.60 29.21 37.05
C VAL A 18 35.49 28.36 36.43
N VAL A 19 35.19 27.25 37.11
CA VAL A 19 34.03 26.40 36.84
C VAL A 19 32.80 27.30 36.78
N PRO A 20 32.02 27.27 35.68
CA PRO A 20 30.77 28.01 35.59
C PRO A 20 29.87 27.70 36.79
N LYS A 21 29.32 28.76 37.41
CA LYS A 21 28.51 28.66 38.65
C LYS A 21 27.38 27.62 38.58
N HIS A 22 26.85 27.36 37.39
CA HIS A 22 25.75 26.40 37.17
C HIS A 22 26.19 24.94 37.14
N GLU A 23 27.45 24.66 36.78
CA GLU A 23 28.03 23.31 36.77
C GLU A 23 28.43 22.85 38.19
N GLU A 24 28.65 23.82 39.09
CA GLU A 24 28.99 23.58 40.50
C GLU A 24 27.94 22.72 41.23
N ALA A 25 26.69 22.73 40.79
CA ALA A 25 25.63 21.89 41.34
C ALA A 25 25.98 20.39 41.24
N TYR A 26 26.56 19.94 40.13
CA TYR A 26 26.99 18.55 39.96
C TYR A 26 28.24 18.23 40.79
N ASN A 27 29.16 19.19 40.94
CA ASN A 27 30.33 19.02 41.81
C ASN A 27 29.93 18.86 43.28
N VAL A 28 28.98 19.66 43.76
CA VAL A 28 28.42 19.55 45.11
C VAL A 28 27.75 18.18 45.30
N ILE A 29 26.98 17.71 44.31
CA ILE A 29 26.35 16.38 44.36
C ILE A 29 27.41 15.27 44.43
N LEU A 30 28.45 15.31 43.60
CA LEU A 30 29.56 14.35 43.62
C LEU A 30 30.27 14.35 44.98
N GLN A 31 30.54 15.53 45.55
CA GLN A 31 31.18 15.68 46.86
C GLN A 31 30.29 15.11 47.99
N GLN A 32 28.97 15.32 47.92
CA GLN A 32 28.03 14.79 48.90
C GLN A 32 27.88 13.26 48.81
N LEU A 33 27.85 12.70 47.60
CA LEU A 33 27.66 11.27 47.37
C LEU A 33 28.90 10.45 47.72
N PHE A 34 30.09 10.98 47.40
CA PHE A 34 31.32 10.21 47.40
C PHE A 34 32.33 10.70 48.46
N ALA A 35 32.19 11.92 48.96
CA ALA A 35 32.99 12.46 50.08
C ALA A 35 34.50 12.14 49.94
N ALA A 36 35.09 11.47 50.93
CA ALA A 36 36.52 11.14 50.98
C ALA A 36 37.00 10.19 49.87
N ARG A 37 36.10 9.54 49.12
CA ARG A 37 36.43 8.61 48.02
C ARG A 37 36.36 9.26 46.63
N LEU A 38 35.87 10.50 46.54
CA LEU A 38 35.77 11.23 45.29
C LEU A 38 37.16 11.58 44.76
N SER A 39 37.43 11.22 43.52
CA SER A 39 38.65 11.61 42.80
C SER A 39 38.28 12.18 41.45
N ILE A 40 38.10 13.49 41.36
CA ILE A 40 37.98 14.21 40.08
C ILE A 40 39.39 14.46 39.57
N ILE A 41 39.74 13.80 38.47
CA ILE A 41 41.13 13.67 38.02
C ILE A 41 41.62 14.99 37.40
N ASN A 42 40.76 15.69 36.68
CA ASN A 42 41.05 16.99 36.07
C ASN A 42 40.43 18.17 36.83
N ALA A 43 40.36 18.09 38.16
CA ALA A 43 39.79 19.15 38.99
C ALA A 43 40.57 20.48 38.83
N PRO A 44 39.91 21.63 38.62
CA PRO A 44 40.59 22.93 38.46
C PRO A 44 41.40 23.40 39.67
N THR A 45 41.08 22.86 40.86
CA THR A 45 41.68 23.22 42.15
C THR A 45 42.89 22.34 42.54
N ARG A 46 43.34 21.44 41.66
CA ARG A 46 44.53 20.60 41.88
C ARG A 46 45.79 21.31 41.36
N ASP A 47 46.73 21.58 42.27
CA ASP A 47 48.04 22.22 42.00
C ASP A 47 49.20 21.20 41.93
N ASP A 48 48.91 19.90 41.90
CA ASP A 48 49.88 18.82 42.08
C ASP A 48 50.59 18.35 40.80
N ASP A 49 50.09 18.71 39.61
CA ASP A 49 50.75 18.47 38.32
C ASP A 49 50.93 19.79 37.54
N PRO A 50 52.16 20.29 37.37
CA PRO A 50 52.44 21.56 36.67
C PRO A 50 52.29 21.45 35.14
N HIS A 51 51.99 20.27 34.59
CA HIS A 51 51.88 20.07 33.15
C HIS A 51 50.70 20.87 32.56
N PRO A 52 50.86 21.63 31.46
CA PRO A 52 49.79 22.44 30.88
C PRO A 52 48.56 21.64 30.44
N ALA A 53 48.75 20.37 30.08
CA ALA A 53 47.70 19.44 29.71
C ALA A 53 47.12 18.66 30.90
N ALA A 54 47.56 18.88 32.14
CA ALA A 54 47.05 18.18 33.33
C ALA A 54 45.53 18.28 33.50
N ARG A 55 44.93 19.33 32.94
CA ARG A 55 43.51 19.62 32.97
C ARG A 55 42.77 19.11 31.72
N SER A 56 43.48 18.61 30.71
CA SER A 56 42.87 18.02 29.53
C SER A 56 42.35 16.62 29.87
N PRO A 57 41.14 16.24 29.43
CA PRO A 57 40.59 14.98 29.89
C PRO A 57 41.17 13.73 29.21
N GLU A 58 41.90 13.84 28.09
CA GLU A 58 42.77 12.77 27.56
C GLU A 58 43.96 12.46 28.48
N TYR A 59 44.59 13.51 29.03
CA TYR A 59 45.70 13.35 29.97
C TYR A 59 45.18 12.80 31.31
N ALA A 60 44.01 13.27 31.75
CA ALA A 60 43.30 12.73 32.91
C ALA A 60 42.98 11.24 32.73
N PHE A 61 42.55 10.82 31.53
CA PHE A 61 42.33 9.41 31.23
C PHE A 61 43.62 8.58 31.33
N GLY A 62 44.74 9.10 30.81
CA GLY A 62 46.06 8.48 30.98
C GLY A 62 46.45 8.29 32.46
N GLN A 63 46.18 9.28 33.32
CA GLN A 63 46.41 9.15 34.76
C GLN A 63 45.51 8.09 35.41
N VAL A 64 44.25 7.98 34.97
CA VAL A 64 43.34 6.94 35.47
C VAL A 64 43.86 5.55 35.09
N LEU A 65 44.33 5.37 33.86
CA LEU A 65 44.92 4.11 33.43
C LEU A 65 46.12 3.72 34.28
N ALA A 66 47.04 4.66 34.53
CA ALA A 66 48.19 4.43 35.42
C ALA A 66 47.75 4.04 36.85
N GLN A 67 46.77 4.76 37.42
CA GLN A 67 46.22 4.44 38.75
C GLN A 67 45.55 3.06 38.81
N LEU A 68 44.93 2.62 37.71
CA LEU A 68 44.28 1.32 37.61
C LEU A 68 45.31 0.20 37.42
N GLU A 69 46.39 0.44 36.66
CA GLU A 69 47.53 -0.47 36.54
C GLU A 69 48.22 -0.69 37.90
N ASP A 70 48.46 0.38 38.66
CA ASP A 70 48.97 0.31 40.04
C ASP A 70 48.02 -0.49 40.96
N SER A 71 46.71 -0.41 40.72
CA SER A 71 45.69 -1.15 41.47
C SER A 71 45.65 -2.64 41.10
N ASP A 72 45.92 -2.98 39.84
CA ASP A 72 46.05 -4.35 39.35
C ASP A 72 47.33 -4.99 39.88
N GLU A 73 48.44 -4.25 39.88
CA GLU A 73 49.72 -4.71 40.43
C GLU A 73 49.62 -4.99 41.94
N LEU A 74 48.95 -4.11 42.69
CA LEU A 74 48.63 -4.35 44.10
C LEU A 74 47.81 -5.64 44.28
N LEU A 75 46.80 -5.85 43.43
CA LEU A 75 45.93 -7.03 43.49
C LEU A 75 46.73 -8.32 43.26
N ASP A 76 47.61 -8.33 42.27
CA ASP A 76 48.43 -9.49 41.94
C ASP A 76 49.52 -9.74 42.99
N ALA A 77 50.12 -8.70 43.57
CA ALA A 77 51.04 -8.82 44.71
C ALA A 77 50.34 -9.41 45.94
N VAL A 78 49.12 -8.99 46.26
CA VAL A 78 48.33 -9.54 47.37
C VAL A 78 47.92 -10.99 47.08
N ARG A 79 47.47 -11.32 45.86
CA ARG A 79 47.17 -12.70 45.44
C ARG A 79 48.39 -13.61 45.54
N HIS A 80 49.58 -13.09 45.21
CA HIS A 80 50.83 -13.84 45.31
C HIS A 80 51.13 -14.25 46.76
N ILE A 81 50.94 -13.35 47.72
CA ILE A 81 51.11 -13.62 49.17
C ILE A 81 50.07 -14.61 49.67
N VAL A 82 48.79 -14.45 49.29
CA VAL A 82 47.70 -15.34 49.71
C VAL A 82 47.88 -16.77 49.16
N ARG A 83 48.43 -16.92 47.95
CA ARG A 83 48.73 -18.23 47.34
C ARG A 83 49.97 -18.91 47.94
N HIS A 84 50.89 -18.16 48.55
CA HIS A 84 52.14 -18.67 49.12
C HIS A 84 52.36 -18.18 50.57
N PRO A 85 51.48 -18.59 51.52
CA PRO A 85 51.49 -18.06 52.87
C PRO A 85 52.75 -18.44 53.66
N THR A 86 53.36 -19.60 53.38
CA THR A 86 54.53 -20.14 54.09
C THR A 86 55.87 -19.50 53.71
N SER A 87 55.99 -18.90 52.51
CA SER A 87 57.23 -18.26 52.01
C SER A 87 57.24 -16.74 52.16
N SER A 88 56.13 -16.13 52.59
CA SER A 88 55.94 -14.67 52.57
C SER A 88 56.29 -13.96 53.89
N GLY A 89 56.39 -14.70 55.01
CA GLY A 89 56.77 -14.15 56.33
C GLY A 89 55.78 -13.14 56.93
N VAL A 90 54.51 -13.17 56.51
CA VAL A 90 53.47 -12.20 56.86
C VAL A 90 52.70 -12.66 58.11
N PRO A 91 52.36 -11.76 59.06
CA PRO A 91 51.52 -12.09 60.23
C PRO A 91 50.16 -12.67 59.84
N ALA A 92 49.65 -13.66 60.59
CA ALA A 92 48.38 -14.33 60.31
C ALA A 92 47.20 -13.35 60.19
N ASP A 93 47.13 -12.36 61.09
CA ASP A 93 46.07 -11.34 61.08
C ASP A 93 46.06 -10.49 59.78
N LEU A 94 47.23 -10.27 59.17
CA LEU A 94 47.34 -9.52 57.91
C LEU A 94 46.95 -10.41 56.72
N LEU A 95 47.29 -11.69 56.76
CA LEU A 95 46.91 -12.68 55.73
C LEU A 95 45.39 -12.89 55.69
N ASP A 96 44.75 -12.96 56.86
CA ASP A 96 43.29 -13.10 56.96
C ASP A 96 42.58 -11.88 56.40
N VAL A 97 43.07 -10.66 56.71
CA VAL A 97 42.50 -9.42 56.17
C VAL A 97 42.77 -9.26 54.68
N MET A 98 43.92 -9.69 54.17
CA MET A 98 44.19 -9.74 52.72
C MET A 98 43.22 -10.69 52.00
N THR A 99 42.96 -11.86 52.58
CA THR A 99 42.02 -12.85 52.02
C THR A 99 40.58 -12.32 52.04
N GLN A 100 40.18 -11.67 53.13
CA GLN A 100 38.88 -11.03 53.26
C GLN A 100 38.73 -9.86 52.26
N TRP A 101 39.76 -9.04 52.08
CA TRP A 101 39.77 -7.94 51.12
C TRP A 101 39.66 -8.44 49.67
N LEU A 102 40.31 -9.56 49.33
CA LEU A 102 40.18 -10.18 48.01
C LEU A 102 38.77 -10.74 47.75
N ALA A 103 38.10 -11.27 48.78
CA ALA A 103 36.75 -11.82 48.66
C ALA A 103 35.68 -10.72 48.56
N ASP A 104 35.84 -9.63 49.31
CA ASP A 104 34.86 -8.54 49.39
C ASP A 104 35.03 -7.47 48.27
N LYS A 105 36.04 -7.60 47.39
CA LYS A 105 36.38 -6.62 46.33
C LYS A 105 35.27 -6.41 45.28
N GLY A 106 34.28 -7.29 45.19
CA GLY A 106 33.13 -7.19 44.29
C GLY A 106 31.77 -7.02 44.98
N ASP A 107 31.76 -6.83 46.31
CA ASP A 107 30.55 -6.75 47.13
C ASP A 107 30.21 -5.27 47.46
N SER A 108 29.22 -5.01 48.32
CA SER A 108 28.78 -3.63 48.61
C SER A 108 29.94 -2.70 49.03
N VAL A 109 30.00 -1.49 48.46
CA VAL A 109 31.07 -0.48 48.67
C VAL A 109 31.38 -0.26 50.16
N ALA A 110 30.37 -0.20 51.03
CA ALA A 110 30.53 0.00 52.47
C ALA A 110 31.30 -1.14 53.18
N ARG A 111 31.17 -2.37 52.68
CA ARG A 111 31.86 -3.55 53.22
C ARG A 111 33.31 -3.60 52.76
N SER A 112 33.56 -3.28 51.49
CA SER A 112 34.90 -3.21 50.90
C SER A 112 35.76 -2.11 51.55
N ASP A 113 35.18 -0.94 51.84
CA ASP A 113 35.88 0.17 52.50
C ASP A 113 36.27 -0.13 53.96
N ALA A 114 35.40 -0.80 54.72
CA ALA A 114 35.68 -1.18 56.11
C ALA A 114 36.84 -2.19 56.21
N VAL A 115 36.87 -3.17 55.30
CA VAL A 115 37.96 -4.15 55.21
C VAL A 115 39.25 -3.52 54.68
N GLY A 116 39.14 -2.59 53.71
CA GLY A 116 40.27 -1.81 53.18
C GLY A 116 40.96 -0.92 54.23
N ALA A 117 40.20 -0.25 55.09
CA ALA A 117 40.74 0.56 56.19
C ALA A 117 41.50 -0.30 57.23
N LYS A 118 40.94 -1.49 57.55
CA LYS A 118 41.60 -2.48 58.42
C LYS A 118 42.89 -3.01 57.77
N PHE A 119 42.88 -3.25 56.46
CA PHE A 119 44.05 -3.67 55.70
C PHE A 119 45.16 -2.61 55.73
N GLN A 120 44.84 -1.34 55.46
CA GLN A 120 45.80 -0.24 55.54
C GLN A 120 46.42 -0.09 56.94
N SER A 121 45.62 -0.20 58.00
CA SER A 121 46.09 -0.11 59.38
C SER A 121 47.08 -1.22 59.74
N LEU A 122 46.79 -2.47 59.37
CA LEU A 122 47.66 -3.62 59.65
C LEU A 122 48.92 -3.61 58.76
N LEU A 123 48.82 -3.12 57.53
CA LEU A 123 49.94 -2.99 56.61
C LEU A 123 50.98 -1.96 57.10
N HIS A 124 50.56 -0.89 57.78
CA HIS A 124 51.46 0.12 58.33
C HIS A 124 52.40 -0.47 59.41
N GLY A 125 51.89 -1.42 60.22
CA GLY A 125 52.63 -2.09 61.29
C GLY A 125 53.45 -3.32 60.87
N ALA A 126 53.29 -3.82 59.64
CA ALA A 126 53.98 -5.03 59.17
C ALA A 126 55.42 -4.76 58.71
N PRO A 127 56.42 -5.64 58.93
CA PRO A 127 57.78 -5.43 58.45
C PRO A 127 57.91 -5.71 56.93
N ALA A 128 58.69 -4.89 56.21
CA ALA A 128 58.87 -5.00 54.74
C ALA A 128 59.99 -5.98 54.36
N ASN A 129 59.89 -7.23 54.81
CA ASN A 129 60.99 -8.20 54.76
C ASN A 129 61.17 -8.89 53.39
N THR A 130 60.22 -8.70 52.47
CA THR A 130 60.25 -9.25 51.11
C THR A 130 59.97 -8.14 50.10
N GLU A 131 60.51 -8.28 48.89
CA GLU A 131 60.32 -7.33 47.78
C GLU A 131 58.84 -7.11 47.47
N VAL A 132 58.04 -8.18 47.55
CA VAL A 132 56.58 -8.15 47.35
C VAL A 132 55.88 -7.31 48.44
N MET A 133 56.28 -7.44 49.71
CA MET A 133 55.71 -6.63 50.80
C MET A 133 56.12 -5.15 50.72
N ALA A 134 57.34 -4.86 50.28
CA ALA A 134 57.78 -3.49 50.01
C ALA A 134 56.96 -2.85 48.88
N ARG A 135 56.65 -3.61 47.82
CA ARG A 135 55.80 -3.14 46.72
C ARG A 135 54.36 -2.89 47.16
N ILE A 136 53.76 -3.80 47.93
CA ILE A 136 52.40 -3.61 48.49
C ILE A 136 52.33 -2.36 49.38
N LYS A 137 53.37 -2.09 50.18
CA LYS A 137 53.44 -0.85 50.97
C LYS A 137 53.51 0.42 50.11
N SER A 138 54.27 0.39 49.01
CA SER A 138 54.35 1.53 48.08
C SER A 138 52.99 1.83 47.42
N LEU A 139 52.18 0.80 47.18
CA LEU A 139 50.87 0.88 46.56
C LEU A 139 49.70 0.96 47.57
N ALA A 140 49.99 1.10 48.87
CA ALA A 140 48.97 1.04 49.94
C ALA A 140 47.83 2.06 49.78
N HIS A 141 48.10 3.18 49.11
CA HIS A 141 47.14 4.23 48.83
C HIS A 141 46.07 3.86 47.77
N HIS A 142 46.24 2.73 47.08
CA HIS A 142 45.28 2.13 46.15
C HIS A 142 44.38 1.05 46.79
N ILE A 143 44.56 0.76 48.09
CA ILE A 143 43.74 -0.22 48.82
C ILE A 143 42.29 0.25 48.99
N ALA A 144 42.09 1.56 49.19
CA ALA A 144 40.77 2.16 49.31
C ALA A 144 40.08 2.31 47.94
N HIS A 145 38.78 2.04 47.87
CA HIS A 145 38.02 2.20 46.64
C HIS A 145 37.87 3.69 46.30
N LYS A 146 38.33 4.11 45.12
CA LYS A 146 38.21 5.50 44.66
C LYS A 146 37.14 5.61 43.57
N SER A 147 36.24 6.59 43.74
CA SER A 147 35.30 7.00 42.70
C SER A 147 36.01 7.93 41.73
N ARG A 148 36.45 7.41 40.59
CA ARG A 148 37.27 8.14 39.62
C ARG A 148 36.38 8.83 38.58
N TRP A 149 36.44 10.15 38.52
CA TRP A 149 35.65 10.97 37.60
C TRP A 149 36.53 11.83 36.70
N ILE A 150 36.22 11.82 35.41
CA ILE A 150 36.76 12.74 34.42
C ILE A 150 35.62 13.67 34.00
N VAL A 151 35.84 14.97 34.09
CA VAL A 151 34.81 15.98 33.78
C VAL A 151 35.12 16.67 32.45
N GLY A 152 34.24 16.54 31.47
CA GLY A 152 34.38 17.11 30.12
C GLY A 152 33.32 18.17 29.82
N SER A 153 33.60 18.99 28.79
CA SER A 153 32.65 19.95 28.24
C SER A 153 32.07 19.47 26.91
N ASP A 154 31.10 20.20 26.39
CA ASP A 154 30.37 19.89 25.16
C ASP A 154 31.24 19.87 23.89
N ALA A 155 32.45 20.45 23.93
CA ALA A 155 33.46 20.35 22.89
C ALA A 155 33.75 18.88 22.51
N TRP A 156 33.62 17.96 23.47
CA TRP A 156 33.89 16.54 23.30
C TRP A 156 32.85 15.81 22.45
N ALA A 157 31.66 16.38 22.33
CA ALA A 157 30.59 15.85 21.49
C ALA A 157 30.82 16.12 19.99
N TYR A 158 31.73 17.04 19.61
CA TYR A 158 31.97 17.35 18.20
C TYR A 158 32.90 16.34 17.51
N ASP A 159 33.85 15.73 18.24
CA ASP A 159 34.85 14.80 17.69
C ASP A 159 34.93 13.45 18.43
N VAL A 160 33.78 12.80 18.58
CA VAL A 160 33.65 11.52 19.30
C VAL A 160 34.48 10.37 18.68
N GLY A 161 34.77 10.43 17.37
CA GLY A 161 35.41 9.33 16.62
C GLY A 161 36.94 9.33 16.65
N MET A 162 37.58 10.43 17.02
CA MET A 162 39.03 10.59 17.15
C MET A 162 39.47 11.19 18.50
N GLY A 163 38.53 11.51 19.39
CA GLY A 163 38.76 12.19 20.68
C GLY A 163 38.73 11.28 21.92
N GLY A 164 39.01 11.86 23.09
CA GLY A 164 39.14 11.15 24.38
C GLY A 164 37.95 10.27 24.80
N VAL A 165 36.73 10.61 24.36
CA VAL A 165 35.50 9.83 24.63
C VAL A 165 35.60 8.40 24.11
N HIS A 166 36.08 8.20 22.88
CA HIS A 166 36.24 6.85 22.30
C HIS A 166 37.26 6.02 23.08
N HIS A 167 38.38 6.62 23.48
CA HIS A 167 39.43 5.94 24.23
C HIS A 167 38.96 5.47 25.60
N VAL A 168 38.19 6.31 26.32
CA VAL A 168 37.58 5.96 27.61
C VAL A 168 36.65 4.76 27.44
N ILE A 169 35.73 4.82 26.46
CA ILE A 169 34.74 3.77 26.20
C ILE A 169 35.40 2.46 25.76
N ALA A 170 36.33 2.52 24.81
CA ALA A 170 36.98 1.34 24.24
C ALA A 170 37.91 0.63 25.23
N SER A 171 38.34 1.31 26.29
CA SER A 171 39.26 0.75 27.29
C SER A 171 38.66 -0.40 28.10
N GLY A 172 37.34 -0.43 28.27
CA GLY A 172 36.66 -1.38 29.16
C GLY A 172 37.08 -1.25 30.63
N ARG A 173 37.79 -0.17 31.01
CA ARG A 173 38.28 0.05 32.37
C ARG A 173 37.25 0.82 33.20
N ASN A 174 37.26 0.61 34.52
CA ASN A 174 36.36 1.27 35.46
C ASN A 174 36.75 2.76 35.66
N VAL A 175 36.10 3.61 34.88
CA VAL A 175 36.25 5.07 34.91
C VAL A 175 34.91 5.74 34.62
N ASN A 176 34.56 6.75 35.40
CA ASN A 176 33.35 7.54 35.20
C ASN A 176 33.65 8.83 34.45
N MET A 177 32.84 9.15 33.44
CA MET A 177 32.96 10.38 32.67
C MET A 177 31.69 11.21 32.80
N LEU A 178 31.81 12.45 33.27
CA LEU A 178 30.72 13.42 33.34
C LEU A 178 30.93 14.48 32.27
N ILE A 179 30.00 14.62 31.33
CA ILE A 179 30.10 15.60 30.23
C ILE A 179 28.97 16.62 30.35
N PHE A 180 29.32 17.89 30.46
CA PHE A 180 28.35 18.98 30.46
C PHE A 180 27.96 19.40 29.04
N ASP A 181 26.64 19.46 28.77
CA ASP A 181 26.10 20.11 27.58
C ASP A 181 25.44 21.44 27.98
N SER A 182 26.04 22.54 27.52
CA SER A 182 25.64 23.90 27.86
C SER A 182 24.84 24.60 26.77
N LEU A 183 24.54 23.95 25.63
CA LEU A 183 23.85 24.61 24.51
C LEU A 183 22.36 24.85 24.81
N PRO A 184 21.89 26.11 24.81
CA PRO A 184 20.48 26.41 25.09
C PRO A 184 19.54 25.92 23.99
N TYR A 185 18.40 25.36 24.40
CA TYR A 185 17.39 24.80 23.50
C TYR A 185 16.88 25.81 22.47
N SER A 186 16.74 27.07 22.86
CA SER A 186 16.32 28.17 22.00
C SER A 186 17.31 28.47 20.85
N GLN A 187 18.56 28.02 20.93
CA GLN A 187 19.60 28.26 19.90
C GLN A 187 19.98 27.02 19.08
N ARG A 188 19.24 25.91 19.22
CA ARG A 188 19.52 24.62 18.55
C ARG A 188 19.63 24.65 17.02
N ASN A 189 19.00 25.64 16.37
CA ASN A 189 18.99 25.79 14.91
C ASN A 189 20.01 26.82 14.39
N ALA A 190 20.81 27.43 15.27
CA ALA A 190 21.79 28.46 14.88
C ALA A 190 22.99 27.88 14.10
N VAL A 191 23.13 26.55 14.03
CA VAL A 191 24.29 25.86 13.45
C VAL A 191 23.88 24.92 12.31
N GLU A 192 24.59 25.04 11.19
CA GLU A 192 24.45 24.22 9.97
C GLU A 192 24.59 22.71 10.28
N ALA A 193 23.85 21.87 9.57
CA ALA A 193 23.69 20.44 9.88
C ALA A 193 25.02 19.64 9.99
N HIS A 194 26.04 20.00 9.22
CA HIS A 194 27.35 19.34 9.21
C HIS A 194 28.29 19.77 10.35
N LYS A 195 27.93 20.81 11.12
CA LYS A 195 28.69 21.34 12.27
C LYS A 195 28.00 21.08 13.61
N ARG A 196 27.01 20.18 13.65
CA ARG A 196 26.25 19.86 14.86
C ARG A 196 26.99 18.85 15.74
N LYS A 197 26.73 18.90 17.05
CA LYS A 197 27.23 17.94 18.05
C LYS A 197 26.79 16.52 17.70
N LYS A 198 27.66 15.54 17.90
CA LYS A 198 27.35 14.10 17.79
C LYS A 198 26.79 13.59 19.11
N ASP A 199 25.94 12.57 19.06
CA ASP A 199 25.31 11.98 20.25
C ASP A 199 26.25 11.00 20.95
N VAL A 200 26.92 11.47 22.01
CA VAL A 200 27.86 10.67 22.82
C VAL A 200 27.16 9.52 23.55
N GLY A 201 25.91 9.72 23.97
CA GLY A 201 25.16 8.72 24.72
C GLY A 201 24.81 7.52 23.85
N LEU A 202 24.28 7.78 22.65
CA LEU A 202 23.98 6.74 21.67
C LEU A 202 25.25 6.02 21.21
N TYR A 203 26.34 6.77 21.02
CA TYR A 203 27.65 6.21 20.70
C TYR A 203 28.14 5.23 21.78
N ALA A 204 28.09 5.61 23.06
CA ALA A 204 28.52 4.76 24.18
C ALA A 204 27.65 3.50 24.35
N MET A 205 26.33 3.60 24.18
CA MET A 205 25.44 2.44 24.25
C MET A 205 25.72 1.38 23.17
N SER A 206 26.17 1.81 21.99
CA SER A 206 26.48 0.88 20.89
C SER A 206 27.64 -0.08 21.20
N TYR A 207 28.49 0.24 22.18
CA TYR A 207 29.60 -0.61 22.61
C TYR A 207 29.17 -1.76 23.52
N GLY A 208 27.96 -1.74 24.08
CA GLY A 208 27.38 -2.88 24.83
C GLY A 208 27.93 -3.09 26.25
N GLY A 209 29.05 -2.46 26.62
CA GLY A 209 29.73 -2.66 27.92
C GLY A 209 29.96 -1.38 28.74
N VAL A 210 29.16 -0.32 28.54
CA VAL A 210 29.39 1.02 29.12
C VAL A 210 28.16 1.54 29.85
N TYR A 211 28.16 1.83 31.14
CA TYR A 211 26.96 2.48 31.73
C TYR A 211 26.72 3.86 31.12
N VAL A 212 25.48 4.18 30.72
CA VAL A 212 25.16 5.50 30.10
C VAL A 212 23.95 6.13 30.78
N ALA A 213 24.07 7.38 31.20
CA ALA A 213 22.94 8.16 31.69
C ALA A 213 22.87 9.55 31.07
N SER A 214 21.67 10.03 30.82
CA SER A 214 21.37 11.42 30.46
C SER A 214 20.61 12.08 31.61
N THR A 215 21.13 13.20 32.11
CA THR A 215 20.69 13.85 33.34
C THR A 215 20.52 15.35 33.14
N ALA A 216 19.64 15.96 33.94
CA ALA A 216 19.50 17.41 34.00
C ALA A 216 19.06 17.82 35.42
N VAL A 217 19.99 18.39 36.19
CA VAL A 217 19.78 18.70 37.62
C VAL A 217 18.59 19.63 37.89
N TYR A 218 18.29 20.56 36.98
CA TYR A 218 17.16 21.47 37.12
C TYR A 218 15.81 20.87 36.65
N ALA A 219 15.82 19.66 36.11
CA ALA A 219 14.60 18.92 35.74
C ALA A 219 14.25 17.83 36.76
N ASP A 220 15.22 17.00 37.16
CA ASP A 220 15.01 15.93 38.14
C ASP A 220 16.31 15.64 38.92
N TYR A 221 16.36 16.16 40.15
CA TYR A 221 17.50 15.97 41.06
C TYR A 221 17.65 14.52 41.53
N MET A 222 16.54 13.81 41.76
CA MET A 222 16.57 12.43 42.26
C MET A 222 17.12 11.48 41.20
N GLN A 223 16.78 11.72 39.94
CA GLN A 223 17.31 10.98 38.80
C GLN A 223 18.82 11.15 38.67
N VAL A 224 19.34 12.37 38.86
CA VAL A 224 20.78 12.66 38.84
C VAL A 224 21.52 11.90 39.93
N LEU A 225 21.01 11.92 41.17
CA LEU A 225 21.61 11.15 42.27
C LEU A 225 21.68 9.67 41.94
N GLN A 226 20.58 9.10 41.46
CA GLN A 226 20.53 7.69 41.12
C GLN A 226 21.47 7.34 39.96
N ALA A 227 21.55 8.19 38.94
CA ALA A 227 22.41 7.99 37.79
C ALA A 227 23.91 7.99 38.17
N LEU A 228 24.33 8.89 39.06
CA LEU A 228 25.73 8.98 39.51
C LEU A 228 26.11 7.80 40.40
N ILE A 229 25.21 7.35 41.28
CA ILE A 229 25.42 6.15 42.11
C ILE A 229 25.52 4.89 41.25
N GLU A 230 24.62 4.73 40.28
CA GLU A 230 24.61 3.58 39.38
C GLU A 230 25.86 3.56 38.46
N ALA A 231 26.32 4.74 38.00
CA ALA A 231 27.57 4.89 37.25
C ALA A 231 28.79 4.42 38.06
N ASP A 232 28.92 4.88 39.31
CA ASP A 232 30.04 4.52 40.19
C ASP A 232 30.04 3.04 40.60
N GLN A 233 28.87 2.39 40.65
CA GLN A 233 28.74 0.97 40.94
C GLN A 233 29.02 0.08 39.72
N PHE A 234 29.07 0.64 38.51
CA PHE A 234 29.26 -0.13 37.29
C PHE A 234 30.72 -0.54 37.15
N ASP A 235 30.96 -1.85 36.98
CA ASP A 235 32.31 -2.39 36.78
C ASP A 235 32.71 -2.30 35.30
N GLY A 236 33.11 -1.09 34.89
CA GLY A 236 33.46 -0.76 33.52
C GLY A 236 33.37 0.75 33.27
N PRO A 237 33.56 1.21 32.03
CA PRO A 237 33.47 2.63 31.72
C PRO A 237 32.03 3.11 31.89
N SER A 238 31.85 4.34 32.36
CA SER A 238 30.55 4.98 32.49
C SER A 238 30.54 6.39 31.91
N VAL A 239 29.40 6.79 31.33
CA VAL A 239 29.20 8.09 30.69
C VAL A 239 27.91 8.71 31.19
N VAL A 240 28.03 9.85 31.89
CA VAL A 240 26.92 10.64 32.38
C VAL A 240 26.90 11.97 31.63
N LEU A 241 25.85 12.22 30.87
CA LEU A 241 25.61 13.48 30.17
C LEU A 241 24.78 14.40 31.09
N ALA A 242 25.25 15.63 31.30
CA ALA A 242 24.64 16.60 32.20
C ALA A 242 24.22 17.86 31.43
N TYR A 243 22.90 18.07 31.27
CA TYR A 243 22.38 19.24 30.58
C TYR A 243 22.22 20.43 31.51
N VAL A 244 22.95 21.49 31.20
CA VAL A 244 22.96 22.74 31.98
C VAL A 244 23.06 23.93 31.00
N PRO A 245 21.95 24.36 30.37
CA PRO A 245 21.97 25.36 29.30
C PRO A 245 22.19 26.78 29.83
N TYR A 246 23.30 27.42 29.46
CA TYR A 246 23.58 28.81 29.83
C TYR A 246 24.21 29.60 28.67
N HIS A 247 23.94 30.90 28.59
CA HIS A 247 24.47 31.78 27.53
C HIS A 247 25.79 32.47 27.91
N ALA A 248 25.96 32.72 29.20
CA ALA A 248 27.16 33.30 29.82
C ALA A 248 27.31 32.76 31.25
N LYS A 249 28.50 32.91 31.86
CA LYS A 249 28.79 32.43 33.23
C LYS A 249 27.82 32.98 34.31
N ASP A 250 27.17 34.11 34.02
CA ASP A 250 26.29 34.84 34.94
C ASP A 250 24.79 34.70 34.59
N THR A 251 24.42 33.72 33.76
CA THR A 251 23.03 33.53 33.33
C THR A 251 22.11 33.38 34.55
N PRO A 252 20.96 34.08 34.62
CA PRO A 252 20.04 33.90 35.74
C PRO A 252 19.62 32.42 35.87
N ALA A 253 19.66 31.88 37.09
CA ALA A 253 19.30 30.47 37.34
C ALA A 253 17.87 30.12 36.88
N LEU A 254 16.97 31.11 36.87
CA LEU A 254 15.60 30.97 36.36
C LEU A 254 15.57 30.73 34.85
N ASP A 255 16.48 31.35 34.08
CA ASP A 255 16.57 31.15 32.64
C ASP A 255 17.16 29.77 32.31
N VAL A 256 18.19 29.34 33.04
CA VAL A 256 18.75 27.97 32.95
C VAL A 256 17.67 26.93 33.25
N LEU A 257 16.86 27.14 34.30
CA LEU A 257 15.75 26.26 34.66
C LEU A 257 14.67 26.24 33.56
N ARG A 258 14.32 27.40 33.01
CA ARG A 258 13.32 27.51 31.93
C ARG A 258 13.78 26.77 30.67
N GLU A 259 15.01 27.00 30.23
CA GLU A 259 15.59 26.32 29.06
C GLU A 259 15.73 24.81 29.30
N THR A 260 16.14 24.40 30.50
CA THR A 260 16.21 22.98 30.89
C THR A 260 14.82 22.32 30.83
N LYS A 261 13.81 22.97 31.40
CA LYS A 261 12.43 22.47 31.37
C LYS A 261 11.90 22.38 29.95
N LEU A 262 12.16 23.39 29.11
CA LEU A 262 11.76 23.36 27.69
C LEU A 262 12.46 22.24 26.92
N ALA A 263 13.75 22.01 27.15
CA ALA A 263 14.50 20.94 26.51
C ALA A 263 13.99 19.54 26.89
N VAL A 264 13.75 19.32 28.19
CA VAL A 264 13.28 18.04 28.73
C VAL A 264 11.79 17.81 28.41
N ASP A 265 10.95 18.85 28.43
CA ASP A 265 9.52 18.70 28.12
C ASP A 265 9.24 18.55 26.61
N SER A 266 10.15 19.03 25.76
CA SER A 266 9.98 19.01 24.29
C SER A 266 10.54 17.77 23.61
N GLY A 267 11.18 16.85 24.32
CA GLY A 267 11.84 15.70 23.69
C GLY A 267 13.30 15.91 23.32
N TYR A 268 13.81 17.14 23.36
CA TYR A 268 15.15 17.47 22.87
C TYR A 268 16.26 16.89 23.75
N TRP A 269 16.06 16.88 25.07
CA TRP A 269 17.00 16.28 26.02
C TRP A 269 16.30 15.23 26.90
N PRO A 270 16.23 13.96 26.46
CA PRO A 270 15.60 12.90 27.24
C PRO A 270 16.48 12.48 28.42
N LEU A 271 15.87 12.33 29.59
CA LEU A 271 16.48 11.80 30.80
C LEU A 271 16.30 10.29 30.80
N TYR A 272 17.41 9.54 30.83
CA TYR A 272 17.39 8.08 30.80
C TYR A 272 18.63 7.51 31.49
N ARG A 273 18.59 6.20 31.78
CA ARG A 273 19.69 5.40 32.31
C ARG A 273 19.76 4.06 31.60
N TRP A 274 20.97 3.62 31.26
CA TRP A 274 21.27 2.38 30.58
C TRP A 274 22.39 1.64 31.32
N ASP A 275 22.06 0.46 31.83
CA ASP A 275 22.96 -0.42 32.57
C ASP A 275 22.93 -1.83 31.96
N PRO A 276 23.97 -2.22 31.19
CA PRO A 276 24.02 -3.53 30.54
C PRO A 276 24.18 -4.67 31.56
N SER A 277 24.64 -4.39 32.77
CA SER A 277 24.80 -5.39 33.84
C SER A 277 23.49 -5.66 34.61
N ALA A 278 22.44 -4.85 34.39
CA ALA A 278 21.18 -4.95 35.13
C ALA A 278 20.46 -6.29 34.87
N GLU A 279 20.61 -6.88 33.69
CA GLU A 279 19.94 -8.13 33.30
C GLU A 279 20.39 -9.30 34.18
N ALA A 280 21.69 -9.42 34.46
CA ALA A 280 22.25 -10.44 35.35
C ALA A 280 21.72 -10.32 36.79
N ARG A 281 21.20 -9.14 37.16
CA ARG A 281 20.62 -8.82 38.47
C ARG A 281 19.08 -8.81 38.44
N GLY A 282 18.45 -9.23 37.35
CA GLY A 282 17.00 -9.27 37.17
C GLY A 282 16.32 -7.90 37.09
N LYS A 283 17.07 -6.84 36.75
CA LYS A 283 16.56 -5.46 36.61
C LYS A 283 16.53 -5.03 35.15
N GLN A 284 15.70 -4.03 34.83
CA GLN A 284 15.63 -3.46 33.47
C GLN A 284 16.96 -2.78 33.09
N VAL A 285 17.46 -3.13 31.90
CA VAL A 285 18.70 -2.61 31.30
C VAL A 285 18.57 -1.14 30.89
N PHE A 286 17.41 -0.72 30.37
CA PHE A 286 17.17 0.67 30.00
C PHE A 286 15.97 1.23 30.75
N ARG A 287 16.10 2.46 31.25
CA ARG A 287 15.06 3.20 31.96
C ARG A 287 14.95 4.61 31.41
N LEU A 288 13.75 4.98 30.97
CA LEU A 288 13.43 6.36 30.57
C LEU A 288 12.79 7.08 31.75
N ASP A 289 13.48 8.11 32.25
CA ASP A 289 13.09 8.84 33.46
C ASP A 289 12.34 10.16 33.14
N SER A 290 12.48 10.73 31.93
CA SER A 290 11.76 11.96 31.53
C SER A 290 10.24 11.77 31.62
N PRO A 291 9.52 12.40 32.55
CA PRO A 291 8.11 12.08 32.79
C PRO A 291 7.23 12.40 31.58
N ARG A 292 7.41 13.61 30.99
CA ARG A 292 6.62 14.10 29.86
C ARG A 292 7.02 13.47 28.53
N ILE A 293 8.31 13.21 28.29
CA ILE A 293 8.75 12.42 27.13
C ILE A 293 8.33 10.98 27.29
N ARG A 294 8.32 10.39 28.49
CA ARG A 294 7.76 9.05 28.70
C ARG A 294 6.27 9.01 28.42
N GLU A 295 5.50 10.04 28.76
CA GLU A 295 4.09 10.19 28.37
C GLU A 295 3.89 10.50 26.88
N GLN A 296 4.75 11.32 26.29
CA GLN A 296 4.69 11.66 24.86
C GLN A 296 5.27 10.56 23.98
N LEU A 297 6.25 9.77 24.44
CA LEU A 297 6.82 8.56 23.85
C LEU A 297 5.87 7.40 24.09
N LYS A 298 5.12 7.36 25.19
CA LYS A 298 3.93 6.51 25.30
C LYS A 298 2.93 6.91 24.21
N ALA A 299 2.52 8.19 24.12
CA ALA A 299 1.62 8.71 23.10
C ALA A 299 2.18 8.72 21.66
N PHE A 300 3.50 8.67 21.48
CA PHE A 300 4.24 8.70 20.20
C PHE A 300 4.64 7.31 19.78
N LEU A 301 4.99 6.36 20.65
CA LEU A 301 5.04 4.93 20.32
C LEU A 301 3.63 4.43 20.00
N ASP A 302 2.61 4.98 20.64
CA ASP A 302 1.20 4.84 20.22
C ASP A 302 0.96 5.40 18.79
N ARG A 303 1.74 6.41 18.36
CA ARG A 303 1.70 7.03 17.01
C ARG A 303 2.79 6.58 16.03
N GLN A 304 3.84 5.87 16.45
CA GLN A 304 5.06 5.50 15.70
C GLN A 304 5.30 4.00 15.66
N ASN A 305 4.64 3.16 16.48
CA ASN A 305 4.40 1.77 16.04
C ASN A 305 3.67 1.75 14.68
N TYR A 306 3.01 2.86 14.33
CA TYR A 306 2.39 3.12 13.04
C TYR A 306 3.36 3.56 11.90
N LEU A 307 4.52 4.14 12.20
CA LEU A 307 5.49 4.64 11.19
C LEU A 307 6.81 3.84 11.16
N THR A 308 7.17 3.17 12.26
CA THR A 308 8.48 2.52 12.46
C THR A 308 8.51 1.05 12.00
N GLN A 309 7.35 0.39 11.80
CA GLN A 309 7.31 -0.84 10.98
C GLN A 309 7.49 -0.55 9.48
N LEU A 310 7.21 0.68 9.02
CA LEU A 310 7.33 1.10 7.62
C LEU A 310 8.74 1.57 7.23
N ALA A 311 9.61 1.93 8.18
CA ALA A 311 10.93 2.53 7.90
C ALA A 311 12.14 1.57 8.08
N ASN A 312 11.98 0.39 8.69
CA ASN A 312 13.10 -0.47 9.13
C ASN A 312 13.34 -1.76 8.30
N ALA A 313 12.96 -1.81 7.01
CA ALA A 313 13.43 -2.86 6.08
C ALA A 313 14.60 -2.44 5.16
N ALA A 314 15.26 -1.31 5.48
CA ALA A 314 16.69 -1.01 5.27
C ALA A 314 17.25 -0.78 3.83
N PRO A 315 18.44 -0.11 3.72
CA PRO A 315 18.96 0.65 2.58
C PRO A 315 19.95 -0.11 1.66
N GLU A 316 20.43 0.60 0.62
CA GLU A 316 21.22 0.17 -0.56
C GLU A 316 22.44 -0.79 -0.35
N LEU A 317 22.64 -1.64 -1.37
CA LEU A 317 23.68 -2.63 -1.71
C LEU A 317 25.16 -2.19 -1.45
N ALA A 318 26.19 -3.05 -1.26
CA ALA A 318 26.49 -4.34 -1.91
C ALA A 318 27.61 -5.17 -1.21
N TYR A 319 27.70 -6.44 -1.64
CA TYR A 319 28.88 -7.32 -1.86
C TYR A 319 29.31 -8.38 -0.80
N ASP A 320 29.57 -9.58 -1.35
CA ASP A 320 30.01 -10.85 -0.77
C ASP A 320 31.16 -10.77 0.25
N LEU A 321 31.15 -11.66 1.26
CA LEU A 321 32.24 -12.62 1.54
C LEU A 321 31.95 -13.52 2.78
N SER A 322 32.24 -14.80 2.57
CA SER A 322 32.37 -15.97 3.44
C SER A 322 32.56 -15.85 4.97
N SER A 323 31.95 -16.85 5.64
CA SER A 323 32.49 -17.71 6.73
C SER A 323 32.22 -17.39 8.23
N SER A 324 31.89 -18.50 8.93
CA SER A 324 32.20 -18.83 10.34
C SER A 324 31.18 -18.53 11.45
N GLN A 325 30.36 -19.55 11.75
CA GLN A 325 29.91 -20.14 13.04
C GLN A 325 29.73 -19.31 14.35
N GLY A 326 29.75 -17.98 14.36
CA GLY A 326 29.51 -17.16 15.57
C GLY A 326 28.10 -16.55 15.70
N SER A 327 27.24 -16.69 14.70
CA SER A 327 25.99 -15.93 14.55
C SER A 327 24.81 -16.40 15.42
N GLY A 328 24.77 -17.69 15.77
CA GLY A 328 23.59 -18.29 16.44
C GLY A 328 23.32 -17.78 17.87
N LEU A 329 24.37 -17.45 18.63
CA LEU A 329 24.24 -16.94 20.00
C LEU A 329 23.76 -15.47 20.04
N ARG A 330 24.24 -14.65 19.10
CA ARG A 330 23.84 -13.24 18.99
C ARG A 330 22.42 -13.09 18.46
N GLN A 331 21.98 -14.00 17.59
CA GLN A 331 20.60 -14.02 17.09
C GLN A 331 19.59 -14.40 18.18
N ARG A 332 19.92 -15.41 19.01
CA ARG A 332 19.08 -15.80 20.16
C ARG A 332 18.97 -14.71 21.23
N GLN A 333 20.04 -13.94 21.48
CA GLN A 333 19.99 -12.80 22.40
C GLN A 333 19.12 -11.65 21.85
N ARG A 334 19.15 -11.42 20.54
CA ARG A 334 18.32 -10.42 19.85
C ARG A 334 16.83 -10.79 19.86
N GLU A 335 16.51 -12.07 19.72
CA GLU A 335 15.14 -12.58 19.83
C GLU A 335 14.60 -12.51 21.26
N LYS A 336 15.44 -12.78 22.26
CA LYS A 336 15.08 -12.65 23.69
C LYS A 336 14.82 -11.19 24.07
N ALA A 337 15.65 -10.27 23.57
CA ALA A 337 15.48 -8.83 23.75
C ALA A 337 14.20 -8.30 23.08
N LYS A 338 13.86 -8.83 21.89
CA LYS A 338 12.60 -8.52 21.18
C LYS A 338 11.37 -9.04 21.94
N ARG A 339 11.43 -10.26 22.48
CA ARG A 339 10.34 -10.82 23.32
C ARG A 339 10.16 -10.09 24.64
N ALA A 340 11.23 -9.65 25.29
CA ALA A 340 11.16 -8.84 26.51
C ALA A 340 10.56 -7.45 26.23
N TYR A 341 10.83 -6.88 25.05
CA TYR A 341 10.21 -5.65 24.56
C TYR A 341 8.71 -5.83 24.29
N ASP A 342 8.30 -6.93 23.64
CA ASP A 342 6.90 -7.23 23.37
C ASP A 342 6.09 -7.51 24.66
N ALA A 343 6.71 -8.17 25.65
CA ALA A 343 6.11 -8.40 26.98
C ALA A 343 5.93 -7.09 27.79
N LEU A 344 6.78 -6.09 27.57
CA LEU A 344 6.71 -4.77 28.21
C LEU A 344 5.57 -3.90 27.63
N VAL A 345 5.15 -4.14 26.39
CA VAL A 345 4.06 -3.42 25.71
C VAL A 345 2.68 -3.95 26.11
N GLY A 346 2.57 -5.22 26.52
CA GLY A 346 1.29 -5.89 26.82
C GLY A 346 0.73 -5.69 28.23
N ALA A 347 1.39 -4.95 29.12
CA ALA A 347 1.08 -4.94 30.55
C ALA A 347 0.62 -3.58 31.12
N MET A 348 -0.14 -2.78 30.35
CA MET A 348 -0.79 -1.57 30.89
C MET A 348 -2.30 -1.59 30.62
N ASP A 349 -3.02 -2.02 31.67
CA ASP A 349 -4.45 -1.92 32.00
C ASP A 349 -5.48 -1.88 30.86
N GLY A 350 -5.80 -3.10 30.41
CA GLY A 350 -7.02 -3.46 29.68
C GLY A 350 -7.07 -4.98 29.50
N PRO A 351 -8.25 -5.64 29.53
CA PRO A 351 -8.33 -7.04 29.14
C PRO A 351 -7.67 -7.26 27.76
N PRO A 352 -6.72 -8.21 27.61
CA PRO A 352 -6.04 -8.43 26.34
C PRO A 352 -7.04 -8.93 25.30
N LEU A 353 -7.02 -8.36 24.09
CA LEU A 353 -7.90 -8.77 22.98
C LEU A 353 -7.08 -9.01 21.72
N LEU A 354 -6.95 -10.25 21.29
CA LEU A 354 -6.38 -10.59 19.98
C LEU A 354 -7.49 -10.56 18.93
N ILE A 355 -7.29 -9.84 17.83
CA ILE A 355 -8.19 -9.80 16.67
C ILE A 355 -7.49 -10.45 15.49
N LEU A 356 -8.02 -11.57 15.00
CA LEU A 356 -7.48 -12.29 13.84
C LEU A 356 -8.40 -12.08 12.65
N TYR A 357 -7.86 -11.71 11.48
CA TYR A 357 -8.67 -11.48 10.29
C TYR A 357 -8.25 -12.31 9.07
N ALA A 358 -9.23 -12.64 8.23
CA ALA A 358 -9.00 -13.25 6.92
C ALA A 358 -9.85 -12.52 5.86
N SER A 359 -9.24 -12.07 4.77
CA SER A 359 -9.91 -11.28 3.73
C SER A 359 -9.23 -11.33 2.36
N ASP A 360 -9.97 -11.69 1.30
CA ASP A 360 -9.50 -11.60 -0.09
C ASP A 360 -9.76 -10.22 -0.71
N GLY A 361 -10.84 -9.55 -0.30
CA GLY A 361 -11.24 -8.23 -0.81
C GLY A 361 -10.88 -7.05 0.10
N GLY A 362 -10.19 -7.29 1.22
CA GLY A 362 -9.81 -6.28 2.21
C GLY A 362 -10.94 -5.74 3.10
N ASN A 363 -12.19 -6.18 2.93
CA ASN A 363 -13.32 -5.69 3.74
C ASN A 363 -13.25 -6.18 5.19
N ALA A 364 -12.98 -7.48 5.43
CA ALA A 364 -12.84 -8.03 6.77
C ALA A 364 -11.61 -7.45 7.48
N GLU A 365 -10.53 -7.17 6.74
CA GLU A 365 -9.38 -6.43 7.27
C GLU A 365 -9.75 -5.02 7.75
N LYS A 366 -10.50 -4.26 6.95
CA LYS A 366 -10.97 -2.92 7.35
C LYS A 366 -11.84 -2.96 8.61
N VAL A 367 -12.76 -3.92 8.69
CA VAL A 367 -13.61 -4.12 9.87
C VAL A 367 -12.78 -4.48 11.11
N ALA A 368 -11.82 -5.40 10.97
CA ALA A 368 -10.93 -5.79 12.05
C ALA A 368 -10.05 -4.63 12.53
N ARG A 369 -9.51 -3.81 11.60
CA ARG A 369 -8.75 -2.60 11.95
C ARG A 369 -9.60 -1.58 12.69
N LYS A 370 -10.85 -1.37 12.24
CA LYS A 370 -11.82 -0.49 12.91
C LYS A 370 -12.15 -1.00 14.32
N LEU A 371 -12.38 -2.31 14.47
CA LEU A 371 -12.63 -2.95 15.75
C LEU A 371 -11.43 -2.81 16.70
N CYS A 372 -10.20 -3.00 16.21
CA CYS A 372 -8.98 -2.85 16.99
C CYS A 372 -8.79 -1.41 17.49
N ALA A 373 -8.99 -0.42 16.63
CA ALA A 373 -8.93 1.00 17.02
C ALA A 373 -9.97 1.33 18.10
N ARG A 374 -11.21 0.86 17.92
CA ARG A 374 -12.31 1.05 18.87
C ARG A 374 -12.10 0.32 20.20
N ALA A 375 -11.48 -0.86 20.18
CA ALA A 375 -11.10 -1.61 21.37
C ALA A 375 -10.02 -0.86 22.17
N LYS A 376 -8.97 -0.37 21.48
CA LYS A 376 -7.90 0.45 22.11
C LYS A 376 -8.45 1.74 22.72
N ALA A 377 -9.33 2.43 22.00
CA ALA A 377 -9.95 3.66 22.49
C ALA A 377 -10.90 3.43 23.69
N ARG A 378 -11.42 2.21 23.85
CA ARG A 378 -12.18 1.75 25.03
C ARG A 378 -11.29 1.18 26.14
N GLY A 379 -9.97 1.32 26.03
CA GLY A 379 -9.02 0.87 27.05
C GLY A 379 -8.72 -0.63 27.04
N LEU A 380 -8.97 -1.35 25.95
CA LEU A 380 -8.55 -2.75 25.79
C LEU A 380 -7.12 -2.83 25.24
N ALA A 381 -6.33 -3.79 25.73
CA ALA A 381 -5.02 -4.12 25.17
C ALA A 381 -5.19 -4.96 23.89
N ALA A 382 -5.70 -4.32 22.82
CA ALA A 382 -6.07 -4.99 21.59
C ALA A 382 -4.92 -5.05 20.56
N ARG A 383 -4.71 -6.22 19.96
CA ARG A 383 -3.76 -6.44 18.85
C ARG A 383 -4.46 -7.10 17.66
N ILE A 384 -3.98 -6.84 16.44
CA ILE A 384 -4.57 -7.35 15.20
C ILE A 384 -3.51 -8.04 14.34
N LEU A 385 -3.83 -9.22 13.82
CA LEU A 385 -2.98 -9.98 12.90
C LEU A 385 -3.85 -10.63 11.80
N ALA A 386 -3.27 -10.90 10.62
CA ALA A 386 -3.90 -11.82 9.71
C ALA A 386 -3.91 -13.22 10.34
N MET A 387 -4.91 -14.04 10.04
CA MET A 387 -5.04 -15.37 10.64
C MET A 387 -3.76 -16.19 10.46
N ASP A 388 -3.24 -16.28 9.23
CA ASP A 388 -2.05 -17.09 8.90
C ASP A 388 -0.73 -16.51 9.41
N ASP A 389 -0.71 -15.24 9.83
CA ASP A 389 0.48 -14.63 10.46
C ASP A 389 0.58 -14.97 11.96
N PHE A 390 -0.44 -15.64 12.53
CA PHE A 390 -0.46 -16.06 13.94
C PHE A 390 -0.24 -17.59 14.05
N PRO A 391 0.72 -18.07 14.85
CA PRO A 391 0.98 -19.50 15.02
C PRO A 391 -0.08 -20.18 15.90
N VAL A 392 -1.25 -20.43 15.31
CA VAL A 392 -2.47 -20.87 16.01
C VAL A 392 -2.29 -22.20 16.75
N ALA A 393 -1.46 -23.11 16.26
CA ALA A 393 -1.21 -24.40 16.91
C ALA A 393 -0.49 -24.28 18.27
N GLU A 394 0.40 -23.30 18.40
CA GLU A 394 1.34 -23.21 19.53
C GLU A 394 0.90 -22.13 20.53
N GLU A 395 0.32 -21.02 20.04
CA GLU A 395 0.11 -19.83 20.88
C GLU A 395 -1.36 -19.58 21.24
N LEU A 396 -2.35 -20.14 20.54
CA LEU A 396 -3.77 -19.83 20.78
C LEU A 396 -4.23 -20.18 22.20
N GLN A 397 -3.71 -21.27 22.80
CA GLN A 397 -4.01 -21.68 24.18
C GLN A 397 -3.59 -20.65 25.24
N SER A 398 -2.61 -19.81 24.92
CA SER A 398 -2.08 -18.80 25.85
C SER A 398 -2.89 -17.49 25.84
N GLU A 399 -3.83 -17.35 24.91
CA GLU A 399 -4.64 -16.14 24.74
C GLU A 399 -5.94 -16.18 25.54
N LYS A 400 -6.24 -15.09 26.26
CA LYS A 400 -7.47 -15.00 27.06
C LYS A 400 -8.72 -14.61 26.26
N ASN A 401 -8.62 -13.61 25.37
CA ASN A 401 -9.74 -13.17 24.53
C ASN A 401 -9.31 -13.06 23.07
N VAL A 402 -9.99 -13.77 22.18
CA VAL A 402 -9.69 -13.78 20.74
C VAL A 402 -10.95 -13.46 19.95
N THR A 403 -10.86 -12.59 18.96
CA THR A 403 -11.97 -12.26 18.07
C THR A 403 -11.56 -12.50 16.63
N PHE A 404 -12.34 -13.28 15.90
CA PHE A 404 -12.07 -13.60 14.51
C PHE A 404 -12.98 -12.77 13.60
N VAL A 405 -12.43 -12.15 12.56
CA VAL A 405 -13.18 -11.40 11.55
C VAL A 405 -12.83 -11.98 10.18
N THR A 406 -13.76 -12.71 9.57
CA THR A 406 -13.47 -13.43 8.32
C THR A 406 -14.49 -13.14 7.25
N SER A 407 -14.03 -12.95 6.01
CA SER A 407 -14.90 -12.94 4.84
C SER A 407 -15.05 -14.33 4.24
N THR A 408 -16.10 -14.54 3.47
CA THR A 408 -16.29 -15.78 2.70
C THR A 408 -15.62 -15.66 1.33
N ALA A 409 -14.75 -16.62 0.98
CA ALA A 409 -14.12 -16.71 -0.34
C ALA A 409 -14.76 -17.82 -1.19
N GLY A 410 -14.83 -17.64 -2.51
CA GLY A 410 -15.28 -18.70 -3.43
C GLY A 410 -16.57 -19.42 -3.00
N GLN A 411 -16.55 -20.76 -3.03
CA GLN A 411 -17.65 -21.65 -2.60
C GLN A 411 -17.66 -21.88 -1.08
N GLY A 412 -17.62 -20.81 -0.30
CA GLY A 412 -17.58 -20.91 1.17
C GLY A 412 -16.22 -21.33 1.74
N GLU A 413 -15.14 -21.11 1.00
CA GLU A 413 -13.78 -21.33 1.43
C GLU A 413 -13.27 -20.21 2.35
N ALA A 414 -12.27 -20.53 3.17
CA ALA A 414 -11.51 -19.54 3.91
C ALA A 414 -10.69 -18.64 2.94
N PRO A 415 -10.62 -17.32 3.19
CA PRO A 415 -9.76 -16.40 2.43
C PRO A 415 -8.29 -16.82 2.46
N GLN A 416 -7.52 -16.40 1.46
CA GLN A 416 -6.13 -16.85 1.25
C GLN A 416 -5.25 -16.68 2.48
N ASN A 417 -5.39 -15.58 3.21
CA ASN A 417 -4.62 -15.27 4.43
C ASN A 417 -5.21 -15.85 5.73
N GLY A 418 -6.11 -16.83 5.62
CA GLY A 418 -6.57 -17.65 6.74
C GLY A 418 -6.55 -19.16 6.45
N ARG A 419 -6.15 -19.61 5.25
CA ARG A 419 -6.28 -21.03 4.86
C ARG A 419 -5.43 -21.95 5.75
N GLU A 420 -4.23 -21.52 6.13
CA GLU A 420 -3.34 -22.30 6.98
C GLU A 420 -3.90 -22.43 8.40
N THR A 421 -4.46 -21.36 8.93
CA THR A 421 -5.12 -21.31 10.25
C THR A 421 -6.30 -22.28 10.32
N PHE A 422 -7.17 -22.24 9.32
CA PHE A 422 -8.32 -23.16 9.23
C PHE A 422 -7.85 -24.62 9.14
N LYS A 423 -6.83 -24.90 8.32
CA LYS A 423 -6.23 -26.23 8.20
C LYS A 423 -5.62 -26.71 9.51
N THR A 424 -4.95 -25.82 10.24
CA THR A 424 -4.31 -26.11 11.52
C THR A 424 -5.34 -26.40 12.61
N LEU A 425 -6.36 -25.55 12.75
CA LEU A 425 -7.46 -25.75 13.71
C LEU A 425 -8.23 -27.05 13.45
N SER A 426 -8.38 -27.46 12.19
CA SER A 426 -9.05 -28.72 11.83
C SER A 426 -8.29 -29.99 12.29
N LYS A 427 -6.96 -29.89 12.48
CA LYS A 427 -6.09 -31.01 12.88
C LYS A 427 -5.92 -31.15 14.39
N LEU A 428 -6.27 -30.12 15.16
CA LEU A 428 -6.17 -30.17 16.63
C LEU A 428 -7.16 -31.19 17.23
N SER A 429 -6.79 -31.81 18.35
CA SER A 429 -7.68 -32.73 19.06
C SER A 429 -8.84 -31.97 19.73
N PRO A 430 -10.04 -32.57 19.82
CA PRO A 430 -11.13 -32.04 20.65
C PRO A 430 -10.65 -31.80 22.09
N SER A 431 -11.13 -30.73 22.72
CA SER A 431 -10.75 -30.29 24.09
C SER A 431 -9.30 -29.77 24.25
N SER A 432 -8.58 -29.51 23.15
CA SER A 432 -7.22 -28.94 23.21
C SER A 432 -7.17 -27.49 23.67
N LEU A 433 -8.28 -26.76 23.72
CA LEU A 433 -8.36 -25.37 24.21
C LEU A 433 -9.10 -25.24 25.56
N GLY A 434 -9.53 -26.35 26.17
CA GLY A 434 -10.17 -26.43 27.50
C GLY A 434 -10.98 -27.71 27.73
N ASP A 435 -11.09 -28.16 28.99
CA ASP A 435 -11.98 -29.27 29.38
C ASP A 435 -13.44 -28.81 29.28
N GLY A 436 -14.20 -29.39 28.35
CA GLY A 436 -15.62 -29.12 28.20
C GLY A 436 -16.37 -29.39 29.51
N GLY A 437 -17.02 -28.36 30.06
CA GLY A 437 -17.71 -28.44 31.34
C GLY A 437 -18.80 -29.51 31.36
N GLN A 438 -18.58 -30.59 32.10
CA GLN A 438 -19.65 -31.28 32.80
C GLN A 438 -19.89 -30.55 34.14
N ALA A 439 -21.16 -30.23 34.40
CA ALA A 439 -21.60 -29.57 35.62
C ALA A 439 -21.18 -30.37 36.87
N ASN A 440 -20.34 -29.78 37.73
CA ASN A 440 -19.94 -30.38 39.00
C ASN A 440 -21.05 -30.23 40.04
N LYS A 441 -21.35 -31.35 40.71
CA LYS A 441 -22.11 -31.42 41.97
C LYS A 441 -21.39 -30.63 43.06
N GLU A 442 -22.20 -30.07 43.96
CA GLU A 442 -21.81 -29.24 45.10
C GLU A 442 -20.70 -29.85 45.97
N GLY A 443 -19.75 -28.99 46.37
CA GLY A 443 -18.95 -29.16 47.58
C GLY A 443 -17.47 -29.50 47.36
N ASP A 444 -16.67 -28.57 46.84
CA ASP A 444 -15.27 -28.44 47.27
C ASP A 444 -14.74 -27.03 46.95
N GLU A 445 -14.33 -26.28 47.98
CA GLU A 445 -13.79 -24.93 47.86
C GLU A 445 -12.26 -25.00 47.68
N THR A 446 -11.80 -25.21 46.45
CA THR A 446 -10.49 -24.71 46.00
C THR A 446 -10.52 -24.45 44.48
N PRO A 447 -10.22 -23.23 43.99
CA PRO A 447 -10.22 -22.94 42.57
C PRO A 447 -8.90 -23.43 41.95
N SER A 448 -8.89 -24.63 41.36
CA SER A 448 -7.82 -25.04 40.47
C SER A 448 -7.92 -24.27 39.15
N SER A 449 -6.85 -23.57 38.78
CA SER A 449 -6.75 -22.77 37.57
C SER A 449 -6.93 -23.60 36.28
N SER A 450 -7.98 -23.33 35.51
CA SER A 450 -8.02 -23.68 34.07
C SER A 450 -8.44 -22.44 33.27
N SER A 451 -7.50 -21.78 32.62
CA SER A 451 -7.77 -20.64 31.73
C SER A 451 -8.29 -21.14 30.38
N SER A 452 -9.60 -21.15 30.17
CA SER A 452 -10.20 -21.41 28.85
C SER A 452 -10.14 -20.16 27.96
N VAL A 453 -9.80 -20.35 26.69
CA VAL A 453 -9.76 -19.28 25.68
C VAL A 453 -11.18 -18.76 25.44
N ARG A 454 -11.41 -17.45 25.58
CA ARG A 454 -12.70 -16.84 25.25
C ARG A 454 -12.69 -16.31 23.81
N PHE A 455 -13.70 -16.64 22.99
CA PHE A 455 -13.71 -16.27 21.57
C PHE A 455 -15.01 -15.60 21.07
N SER A 456 -14.93 -14.82 19.99
CA SER A 456 -16.11 -14.42 19.20
C SER A 456 -15.74 -14.35 17.73
N VAL A 457 -16.73 -14.55 16.85
CA VAL A 457 -16.53 -14.53 15.40
C VAL A 457 -17.51 -13.53 14.77
N PHE A 458 -16.99 -12.67 13.89
CA PHE A 458 -17.79 -11.89 12.95
C PHE A 458 -17.53 -12.41 11.54
N ALA A 459 -18.56 -13.00 10.94
CA ALA A 459 -18.52 -13.57 9.61
C ALA A 459 -19.13 -12.59 8.61
N MET A 460 -18.41 -12.34 7.51
CA MET A 460 -18.87 -11.53 6.40
C MET A 460 -19.10 -12.42 5.18
N GLY A 461 -20.21 -12.19 4.51
CA GLY A 461 -20.64 -13.02 3.42
C GLY A 461 -21.91 -12.44 2.82
N ASP A 462 -22.37 -13.10 1.79
CA ASP A 462 -23.50 -12.64 1.00
C ASP A 462 -24.49 -13.80 0.91
N SER A 463 -25.70 -13.60 1.47
CA SER A 463 -26.74 -14.64 1.54
C SER A 463 -27.27 -15.03 0.17
N HIS A 464 -27.08 -14.18 -0.84
CA HIS A 464 -27.47 -14.39 -2.23
C HIS A 464 -26.27 -14.62 -3.14
N TYR A 465 -25.07 -14.76 -2.59
CA TYR A 465 -23.86 -15.03 -3.37
C TYR A 465 -23.93 -16.35 -4.14
N TRP A 466 -24.77 -17.26 -3.63
CA TRP A 466 -25.18 -18.48 -4.27
C TRP A 466 -26.71 -18.55 -4.28
N PRO A 467 -27.34 -18.77 -5.44
CA PRO A 467 -28.77 -18.51 -5.64
C PRO A 467 -29.62 -19.75 -5.34
N ARG A 468 -28.98 -20.90 -5.12
CA ARG A 468 -29.67 -22.17 -4.95
C ARG A 468 -30.04 -22.36 -3.48
N PRO A 469 -31.25 -22.82 -3.16
CA PRO A 469 -31.65 -23.11 -1.78
C PRO A 469 -30.68 -24.06 -1.07
N GLU A 470 -30.10 -25.02 -1.78
CA GLU A 470 -29.09 -25.94 -1.29
C GLU A 470 -27.76 -25.26 -0.94
N ASP A 471 -27.40 -24.15 -1.59
CA ASP A 471 -26.14 -23.43 -1.38
C ASP A 471 -26.20 -22.39 -0.25
N ALA A 472 -27.37 -22.20 0.36
CA ALA A 472 -27.57 -21.30 1.51
C ALA A 472 -26.63 -21.65 2.70
N HIS A 473 -26.14 -22.89 2.76
CA HIS A 473 -25.17 -23.31 3.77
C HIS A 473 -23.78 -22.64 3.60
N TYR A 474 -23.44 -22.17 2.40
CA TYR A 474 -22.18 -21.46 2.12
C TYR A 474 -22.16 -20.01 2.63
N TYR A 475 -23.34 -19.42 2.89
CA TYR A 475 -23.45 -18.09 3.48
C TYR A 475 -22.71 -18.03 4.82
N ASN A 476 -21.72 -17.14 4.94
CA ASN A 476 -20.87 -16.98 6.13
C ASN A 476 -20.17 -18.27 6.58
N LYS A 477 -20.02 -19.26 5.69
CA LYS A 477 -19.53 -20.60 6.03
C LYS A 477 -18.18 -20.62 6.74
N PRO A 478 -17.13 -19.91 6.29
CA PRO A 478 -15.86 -19.90 7.02
C PRO A 478 -16.00 -19.39 8.45
N GLY A 479 -16.84 -18.37 8.67
CA GLY A 479 -17.10 -17.88 10.01
C GLY A 479 -17.91 -18.85 10.87
N LYS A 480 -18.92 -19.51 10.29
CA LYS A 480 -19.73 -20.55 10.97
C LYS A 480 -18.89 -21.77 11.33
N ASP A 481 -18.06 -22.25 10.40
CA ASP A 481 -17.20 -23.41 10.58
C ASP A 481 -16.13 -23.14 11.64
N LEU A 482 -15.52 -21.94 11.60
CA LEU A 482 -14.55 -21.50 12.59
C LEU A 482 -15.16 -21.41 13.99
N ASP A 483 -16.35 -20.83 14.08
CA ASP A 483 -17.09 -20.66 15.33
C ASP A 483 -17.48 -22.01 15.97
N ALA A 484 -18.05 -22.93 15.19
CA ALA A 484 -18.36 -24.29 15.63
C ALA A 484 -17.11 -25.09 16.01
N ARG A 485 -16.00 -24.90 15.26
CA ARG A 485 -14.74 -25.60 15.53
C ARG A 485 -14.09 -25.14 16.82
N LEU A 486 -14.07 -23.83 17.10
CA LEU A 486 -13.52 -23.29 18.34
C LEU A 486 -14.29 -23.80 19.57
N GLU A 487 -15.62 -23.91 19.47
CA GLU A 487 -16.46 -24.51 20.50
C GLU A 487 -16.15 -25.99 20.71
N ALA A 488 -16.00 -26.78 19.64
CA ALA A 488 -15.61 -28.20 19.72
C ALA A 488 -14.20 -28.43 20.30
N LEU A 489 -13.32 -27.42 20.21
CA LEU A 489 -11.98 -27.46 20.81
C LEU A 489 -11.98 -27.08 22.30
N GLY A 490 -13.11 -26.64 22.87
CA GLY A 490 -13.25 -26.31 24.29
C GLY A 490 -13.13 -24.81 24.62
N ALA A 491 -13.15 -23.93 23.62
CA ALA A 491 -13.14 -22.48 23.84
C ALA A 491 -14.53 -21.95 24.23
N VAL A 492 -14.58 -20.85 25.00
CA VAL A 492 -15.83 -20.27 25.55
C VAL A 492 -16.27 -19.05 24.73
N ARG A 493 -17.51 -19.04 24.26
CA ARG A 493 -18.04 -17.95 23.43
C ARG A 493 -18.29 -16.66 24.25
N MET A 494 -17.72 -15.53 23.81
CA MET A 494 -17.88 -14.20 24.42
C MET A 494 -19.16 -13.49 23.96
N ALA A 495 -19.41 -13.50 22.66
CA ALA A 495 -20.59 -12.92 22.04
C ALA A 495 -21.10 -13.88 20.94
N PRO A 496 -22.42 -13.91 20.68
CA PRO A 496 -22.99 -14.71 19.60
C PRO A 496 -22.28 -14.47 18.27
N LEU A 497 -22.25 -15.47 17.40
CA LEU A 497 -21.72 -15.34 16.04
C LEU A 497 -22.41 -14.15 15.33
N GLY A 498 -21.62 -13.17 14.92
CA GLY A 498 -22.12 -12.05 14.13
C GLY A 498 -22.13 -12.42 12.66
N LEU A 499 -23.27 -12.23 12.00
CA LEU A 499 -23.45 -12.52 10.58
C LEU A 499 -23.70 -11.22 9.84
N GLY A 500 -22.70 -10.74 9.10
CA GLY A 500 -22.87 -9.66 8.13
C GLY A 500 -23.39 -10.20 6.81
N ASP A 501 -24.40 -9.54 6.24
CA ASP A 501 -24.93 -9.86 4.91
C ASP A 501 -24.78 -8.67 3.96
N ASP A 502 -24.08 -8.85 2.84
CA ASP A 502 -23.94 -7.81 1.82
C ASP A 502 -25.28 -7.44 1.14
N GLN A 503 -26.34 -8.23 1.35
CA GLN A 503 -27.68 -8.01 0.77
C GLN A 503 -28.55 -7.06 1.60
N ASP A 504 -28.16 -6.76 2.83
CA ASP A 504 -28.87 -5.80 3.67
C ASP A 504 -28.73 -4.37 3.12
N ALA A 505 -29.63 -3.46 3.54
CA ALA A 505 -29.65 -2.07 3.07
C ALA A 505 -28.32 -1.33 3.31
N ASP A 506 -27.64 -1.63 4.43
CA ASP A 506 -26.31 -1.12 4.77
C ASP A 506 -25.20 -2.18 4.57
N GLY A 507 -25.49 -3.28 3.88
CA GLY A 507 -24.62 -4.46 3.74
C GLY A 507 -24.25 -5.08 5.09
N TYR A 508 -23.03 -5.62 5.18
CA TYR A 508 -22.51 -6.26 6.40
C TYR A 508 -22.62 -5.43 7.68
N GLN A 509 -22.77 -4.10 7.56
CA GLN A 509 -22.89 -3.21 8.70
C GLN A 509 -24.14 -3.47 9.53
N THR A 510 -25.22 -3.99 8.92
CA THR A 510 -26.46 -4.33 9.63
C THR A 510 -26.19 -5.35 10.74
N GLY A 511 -25.53 -6.46 10.40
CA GLY A 511 -25.09 -7.46 11.37
C GLY A 511 -24.01 -6.95 12.33
N TYR A 512 -23.08 -6.13 11.83
CA TYR A 512 -22.00 -5.57 12.65
C TYR A 512 -22.50 -4.65 13.76
N LYS A 513 -23.47 -3.77 13.44
CA LYS A 513 -24.09 -2.82 14.39
C LYS A 513 -24.80 -3.54 15.56
N VAL A 514 -25.24 -4.79 15.36
CA VAL A 514 -25.84 -5.62 16.42
C VAL A 514 -24.76 -6.37 17.21
N TRP A 515 -23.77 -6.92 16.52
CA TRP A 515 -22.72 -7.74 17.13
C TRP A 515 -21.72 -6.95 17.97
N GLU A 516 -21.28 -5.79 17.48
CA GLU A 516 -20.24 -4.97 18.12
C GLU A 516 -20.60 -4.55 19.56
N PRO A 517 -21.82 -4.04 19.86
CA PRO A 517 -22.22 -3.74 21.24
C PRO A 517 -22.21 -4.96 22.17
N LEU A 518 -22.57 -6.14 21.66
CA LEU A 518 -22.57 -7.38 22.44
C LEU A 518 -21.14 -7.80 22.79
N LEU A 519 -20.20 -7.62 21.86
CA LEU A 519 -18.78 -7.85 22.12
C LEU A 519 -18.24 -6.89 23.19
N TRP A 520 -18.59 -5.60 23.13
CA TRP A 520 -18.17 -4.63 24.15
C TRP A 520 -18.73 -4.94 25.53
N LYS A 521 -19.98 -5.39 25.61
CA LYS A 521 -20.60 -5.83 26.86
C LYS A 521 -19.90 -7.06 27.44
N ALA A 522 -19.53 -8.03 26.60
CA ALA A 522 -18.81 -9.23 27.03
C ALA A 522 -17.37 -8.92 27.53
N LEU A 523 -16.77 -7.84 27.01
CA LEU A 523 -15.44 -7.36 27.42
C LEU A 523 -15.48 -6.33 28.56
N GLY A 524 -16.68 -5.94 29.03
CA GLY A 524 -16.89 -5.03 30.16
C GLY A 524 -16.58 -3.57 29.86
N VAL A 525 -16.67 -3.15 28.59
CA VAL A 525 -16.32 -1.78 28.12
C VAL A 525 -17.47 -1.07 27.40
N ASP A 526 -18.71 -1.52 27.63
CA ASP A 526 -19.93 -0.98 27.00
C ASP A 526 -20.37 0.38 27.53
N THR A 527 -19.92 0.78 28.73
CA THR A 527 -20.27 2.07 29.37
C THR A 527 -19.41 3.26 28.91
N ILE A 528 -18.38 3.02 28.09
CA ILE A 528 -17.49 4.06 27.55
C ILE A 528 -18.09 4.60 26.25
N GLU A 529 -18.83 5.71 26.33
CA GLU A 529 -19.27 6.46 25.16
C GLU A 529 -18.11 7.23 24.52
N ILE A 530 -17.65 6.76 23.37
CA ILE A 530 -16.72 7.49 22.52
C ILE A 530 -17.54 8.31 21.53
N VAL A 531 -17.64 9.62 21.75
CA VAL A 531 -18.21 10.55 20.78
C VAL A 531 -17.16 10.82 19.70
N GLU A 532 -17.18 10.02 18.63
CA GLU A 532 -16.44 10.32 17.40
C GLU A 532 -17.34 11.17 16.49
N ALA A 533 -16.94 12.41 16.24
CA ALA A 533 -17.19 12.95 14.90
C ALA A 533 -16.23 12.19 13.98
N GLU A 534 -16.71 11.15 13.30
CA GLU A 534 -15.91 10.43 12.30
C GLU A 534 -15.35 11.50 11.34
N PRO A 535 -14.01 11.67 11.21
CA PRO A 535 -13.48 12.52 10.17
C PRO A 535 -13.97 11.94 8.84
N GLU A 536 -14.63 12.77 8.03
CA GLU A 536 -15.23 12.30 6.79
C GLU A 536 -14.17 11.57 5.95
N PRO A 537 -14.48 10.36 5.42
CA PRO A 537 -13.53 9.64 4.60
C PRO A 537 -13.11 10.52 3.41
N ILE A 538 -11.80 10.59 3.15
CA ILE A 538 -11.28 11.34 1.99
C ILE A 538 -11.81 10.68 0.72
N THR A 539 -12.79 11.34 0.09
CA THR A 539 -13.40 10.86 -1.15
C THR A 539 -12.57 11.27 -2.37
N ASN A 540 -12.87 10.66 -3.52
CA ASN A 540 -12.34 11.15 -4.80
C ASN A 540 -12.71 12.62 -5.07
N GLU A 541 -13.83 13.11 -4.54
CA GLU A 541 -14.19 14.53 -4.65
C GLU A 541 -13.23 15.40 -3.84
N HIS A 542 -12.88 14.99 -2.61
CA HIS A 542 -11.90 15.69 -1.77
C HIS A 542 -10.52 15.77 -2.46
N ILE A 543 -10.07 14.65 -3.05
CA ILE A 543 -8.80 14.60 -3.79
C ILE A 543 -8.79 15.56 -4.98
N LYS A 544 -9.88 15.61 -5.77
CA LYS A 544 -9.98 16.52 -6.93
C LYS A 544 -9.91 17.99 -6.52
N ILE A 545 -10.63 18.38 -5.46
CA ILE A 545 -10.65 19.77 -4.98
C ILE A 545 -9.28 20.18 -4.44
N ALA A 546 -8.63 19.30 -3.65
CA ALA A 546 -7.33 19.57 -3.07
C ALA A 546 -6.18 19.57 -4.10
N SER A 547 -6.40 19.00 -5.29
CA SER A 547 -5.35 18.80 -6.28
C SER A 547 -4.90 20.04 -7.05
N ASN A 548 -5.54 21.20 -6.87
CA ASN A 548 -5.30 22.40 -7.68
C ASN A 548 -5.38 22.10 -9.19
N PHE A 549 -6.58 21.71 -9.65
CA PHE A 549 -6.85 21.32 -11.04
C PHE A 549 -5.95 20.20 -11.55
N LEU A 550 -5.92 19.12 -10.76
CA LEU A 550 -5.30 17.82 -11.07
C LEU A 550 -3.77 17.78 -10.95
N ARG A 551 -3.08 18.82 -10.47
CA ARG A 551 -1.63 18.77 -10.23
C ARG A 551 -1.25 17.83 -9.09
N GLY A 552 -1.95 17.94 -7.96
CA GLY A 552 -1.67 17.18 -6.74
C GLY A 552 -0.21 17.28 -6.34
N THR A 553 0.38 16.15 -5.97
CA THR A 553 1.81 16.00 -5.67
C THR A 553 2.53 15.14 -6.73
N ILE A 554 2.00 15.12 -7.95
CA ILE A 554 2.46 14.21 -9.01
C ILE A 554 3.94 14.46 -9.33
N VAL A 555 4.37 15.72 -9.42
CA VAL A 555 5.76 16.07 -9.77
C VAL A 555 6.72 15.58 -8.69
N GLU A 556 6.37 15.77 -7.43
CA GLU A 556 7.12 15.30 -6.28
C GLU A 556 7.18 13.76 -6.24
N GLY A 557 6.05 13.09 -6.46
CA GLY A 557 5.97 11.62 -6.48
C GLY A 557 6.72 10.97 -7.64
N LEU A 558 6.83 11.64 -8.79
CA LEU A 558 7.67 11.22 -9.92
C LEU A 558 9.16 11.43 -9.64
N ALA A 559 9.52 12.45 -8.86
CA ALA A 559 10.91 12.74 -8.50
C ALA A 559 11.44 11.84 -7.36
N ASP A 560 10.56 11.35 -6.48
CA ASP A 560 10.91 10.42 -5.41
C ASP A 560 11.43 9.09 -5.97
N LYS A 561 12.64 8.68 -5.56
CA LYS A 561 13.29 7.44 -6.00
C LYS A 561 13.21 6.31 -4.97
N SER A 562 12.60 6.55 -3.81
CA SER A 562 12.53 5.57 -2.71
C SER A 562 11.58 4.39 -2.99
N THR A 563 10.64 4.55 -3.92
CA THR A 563 9.67 3.52 -4.33
C THR A 563 9.34 3.63 -5.82
N GLY A 564 8.96 2.51 -6.46
CA GLY A 564 8.38 2.48 -7.80
C GLY A 564 6.95 3.06 -7.90
N ALA A 565 6.30 3.31 -6.76
CA ALA A 565 4.94 3.85 -6.69
C ALA A 565 4.87 5.39 -6.66
N ILE A 566 3.64 5.90 -6.71
CA ILE A 566 3.26 7.29 -6.39
C ILE A 566 2.23 7.29 -5.26
N ALA A 567 2.04 8.43 -4.59
CA ALA A 567 1.08 8.58 -3.50
C ALA A 567 -0.34 8.17 -3.92
N GLU A 568 -1.12 7.60 -3.00
CA GLU A 568 -2.47 7.08 -3.29
C GLU A 568 -3.40 8.14 -3.89
N SER A 569 -3.36 9.38 -3.39
CA SER A 569 -4.10 10.51 -3.95
C SER A 569 -3.72 10.76 -5.41
N ASP A 570 -2.43 10.72 -5.73
CA ASP A 570 -1.92 10.92 -7.09
C ASP A 570 -2.27 9.75 -8.02
N THR A 571 -2.43 8.52 -7.50
CA THR A 571 -2.97 7.42 -8.30
C THR A 571 -4.38 7.72 -8.82
N GLN A 572 -5.17 8.56 -8.14
CA GLN A 572 -6.47 8.99 -8.63
C GLN A 572 -6.36 10.13 -9.66
N LEU A 573 -5.42 11.05 -9.45
CA LEU A 573 -5.22 12.24 -10.31
C LEU A 573 -4.53 11.89 -11.64
N THR A 574 -3.54 11.01 -11.62
CA THR A 574 -2.84 10.52 -12.82
C THR A 574 -3.78 9.84 -13.82
N LYS A 575 -4.92 9.30 -13.36
CA LYS A 575 -5.99 8.81 -14.25
C LYS A 575 -6.53 9.91 -15.17
N PHE A 576 -6.56 11.18 -14.77
CA PHE A 576 -7.02 12.25 -15.67
C PHE A 576 -6.00 12.56 -16.78
N HIS A 577 -4.72 12.26 -16.52
CA HIS A 577 -3.60 12.36 -17.45
C HIS A 577 -3.41 11.09 -18.31
N GLY A 578 -4.37 10.16 -18.25
CA GLY A 578 -4.38 8.95 -19.07
C GLY A 578 -3.50 7.82 -18.58
N THR A 579 -2.99 7.86 -17.35
CA THR A 579 -2.15 6.78 -16.80
C THR A 579 -2.74 6.15 -15.53
N TYR A 580 -2.47 4.86 -15.33
CA TYR A 580 -2.77 4.11 -14.11
C TYR A 580 -1.49 3.51 -13.56
N MET A 581 -1.23 3.74 -12.28
CA MET A 581 -0.31 2.89 -11.54
C MET A 581 -0.89 1.47 -11.45
N GLN A 582 -0.05 0.50 -11.73
CA GLN A 582 -0.29 -0.93 -11.71
C GLN A 582 0.90 -1.60 -11.02
N TYR A 583 0.79 -2.89 -10.78
CA TYR A 583 1.91 -3.73 -10.43
C TYR A 583 1.69 -5.10 -11.07
N ASP A 584 2.78 -5.81 -11.30
CA ASP A 584 2.69 -7.18 -11.76
C ASP A 584 2.16 -8.07 -10.64
N ARG A 585 0.98 -8.67 -10.86
CA ARG A 585 0.30 -9.51 -9.89
C ARG A 585 0.82 -10.95 -9.87
N ASP A 586 1.55 -11.38 -10.89
CA ASP A 586 2.10 -12.75 -10.94
C ASP A 586 3.32 -12.90 -10.01
N THR A 587 4.03 -11.80 -9.74
CA THR A 587 5.28 -11.81 -8.93
C THR A 587 5.09 -11.32 -7.49
N VAL A 588 3.85 -11.01 -7.06
CA VAL A 588 3.60 -10.42 -5.73
C VAL A 588 4.08 -11.30 -4.60
N ASP A 589 3.74 -12.60 -4.62
CA ASP A 589 4.07 -13.52 -3.53
C ASP A 589 5.58 -13.79 -3.45
N GLU A 590 6.24 -13.99 -4.60
CA GLU A 590 7.70 -14.14 -4.68
C GLU A 590 8.43 -12.91 -4.16
N ARG A 591 8.00 -11.71 -4.60
CA ARG A 591 8.61 -10.44 -4.17
C ARG A 591 8.37 -10.17 -2.69
N LYS A 592 7.17 -10.45 -2.19
CA LYS A 592 6.85 -10.36 -0.76
C LYS A 592 7.73 -11.29 0.06
N ALA A 593 7.93 -12.54 -0.37
CA ALA A 593 8.83 -13.48 0.29
C ALA A 593 10.30 -13.01 0.29
N ALA A 594 10.71 -12.28 -0.75
CA ALA A 594 12.03 -11.65 -0.84
C ALA A 594 12.15 -10.28 -0.11
N GLY A 595 11.07 -9.80 0.54
CA GLY A 595 11.06 -8.49 1.21
C GLY A 595 11.07 -7.28 0.26
N LEU A 596 10.72 -7.49 -1.02
CA LEU A 596 10.68 -6.46 -2.05
C LEU A 596 9.28 -5.87 -2.19
N GLU A 597 9.19 -4.58 -2.57
CA GLU A 597 7.91 -3.97 -2.95
C GLU A 597 7.32 -4.63 -4.21
N PRO A 598 5.99 -4.54 -4.45
CA PRO A 598 5.40 -4.98 -5.71
C PRO A 598 6.13 -4.38 -6.92
N ALA A 599 6.21 -5.12 -8.03
CA ALA A 599 6.83 -4.62 -9.25
C ALA A 599 5.92 -3.57 -9.91
N TYR A 600 5.97 -2.35 -9.37
CA TYR A 600 5.15 -1.24 -9.82
C TYR A 600 5.51 -0.82 -11.23
N SER A 601 4.47 -0.54 -12.00
CA SER A 601 4.57 -0.01 -13.34
C SER A 601 3.32 0.82 -13.66
N PHE A 602 3.28 1.40 -14.85
CA PHE A 602 2.22 2.28 -15.28
C PHE A 602 1.66 1.80 -16.62
N MET A 603 0.33 1.85 -16.74
CA MET A 603 -0.34 1.74 -18.05
C MET A 603 -0.72 3.13 -18.54
N ILE A 604 -0.33 3.44 -19.76
CA ILE A 604 -0.70 4.67 -20.46
C ILE A 604 -1.77 4.33 -21.49
N ARG A 605 -2.80 5.19 -21.60
CA ARG A 605 -3.83 5.09 -22.63
C ARG A 605 -3.92 6.37 -23.43
N CYS A 606 -3.97 6.24 -24.76
CA CYS A 606 -4.08 7.39 -25.66
C CYS A 606 -5.55 7.85 -25.82
N ARG A 607 -5.72 9.10 -26.26
CA ARG A 607 -6.97 9.63 -26.82
C ARG A 607 -6.82 9.64 -28.35
N ILE A 608 -7.60 8.81 -29.02
CA ILE A 608 -7.56 8.59 -30.48
C ILE A 608 -9.02 8.57 -30.96
N PRO A 609 -9.65 9.74 -31.19
CA PRO A 609 -11.06 9.78 -31.58
C PRO A 609 -11.29 8.93 -32.83
N ALA A 610 -12.33 8.10 -32.80
CA ALA A 610 -12.67 7.12 -33.83
C ALA A 610 -11.55 6.13 -34.23
N GLY A 611 -10.44 6.06 -33.48
CA GLY A 611 -9.38 5.08 -33.67
C GLY A 611 -8.53 5.25 -34.92
N VAL A 612 -8.54 6.40 -35.59
CA VAL A 612 -7.73 6.59 -36.81
C VAL A 612 -6.30 6.97 -36.43
N VAL A 613 -5.34 6.28 -37.03
CA VAL A 613 -3.90 6.46 -36.80
C VAL A 613 -3.20 6.51 -38.16
N LYS A 614 -2.44 7.57 -38.42
CA LYS A 614 -1.62 7.69 -39.64
C LYS A 614 -0.37 6.80 -39.55
N PRO A 615 0.24 6.40 -40.68
CA PRO A 615 1.45 5.57 -40.67
C PRO A 615 2.59 6.16 -39.83
N GLU A 616 2.83 7.47 -39.93
CA GLU A 616 3.92 8.13 -39.19
C GLU A 616 3.64 8.18 -37.69
N GLN A 617 2.36 8.38 -37.33
CA GLN A 617 1.92 8.30 -35.94
C GLN A 617 2.11 6.88 -35.40
N TRP A 618 1.78 5.86 -36.20
CA TRP A 618 1.99 4.47 -35.82
C TRP A 618 3.46 4.16 -35.53
N LEU A 619 4.39 4.62 -36.39
CA LEU A 619 5.83 4.41 -36.17
C LEU A 619 6.31 5.01 -34.85
N GLN A 620 5.81 6.20 -34.50
CA GLN A 620 6.13 6.83 -33.21
C GLN A 620 5.50 6.07 -32.03
N LEU A 621 4.25 5.62 -32.16
CA LEU A 621 3.58 4.81 -31.14
C LEU A 621 4.27 3.45 -30.93
N ASP A 622 4.72 2.81 -32.01
CA ASP A 622 5.48 1.56 -31.97
C ASP A 622 6.84 1.77 -31.29
N LYS A 623 7.52 2.88 -31.58
CA LYS A 623 8.78 3.24 -30.93
C LYS A 623 8.61 3.41 -29.42
N VAL A 624 7.55 4.07 -28.95
CA VAL A 624 7.24 4.20 -27.51
C VAL A 624 7.09 2.83 -26.84
N ALA A 625 6.49 1.84 -27.53
CA ALA A 625 6.34 0.50 -26.98
C ALA A 625 7.70 -0.19 -26.72
N SER A 626 8.68 0.00 -27.61
CA SER A 626 10.03 -0.56 -27.44
C SER A 626 10.91 0.24 -26.48
N ASP A 627 10.85 1.56 -26.55
CA ASP A 627 11.77 2.40 -25.76
C ASP A 627 11.41 2.42 -24.27
N TYR A 628 10.11 2.29 -23.93
CA TYR A 628 9.61 2.61 -22.58
C TYR A 628 8.64 1.60 -21.98
N ALA A 629 8.14 0.64 -22.75
CA ALA A 629 7.12 -0.33 -22.32
C ALA A 629 7.61 -1.77 -22.51
N ASN A 630 6.69 -2.74 -22.56
CA ASN A 630 7.01 -4.16 -22.70
C ASN A 630 6.98 -4.68 -24.14
N ASP A 631 7.34 -3.87 -25.13
CA ASP A 631 7.35 -4.26 -26.56
C ASP A 631 5.98 -4.71 -27.13
N THR A 632 4.88 -4.38 -26.45
CA THR A 632 3.52 -4.68 -26.92
C THR A 632 2.63 -3.44 -26.96
N LEU A 633 1.65 -3.46 -27.86
CA LEU A 633 0.54 -2.50 -27.87
C LEU A 633 -0.77 -3.24 -27.69
N LYS A 634 -1.73 -2.66 -26.96
CA LYS A 634 -3.06 -3.25 -26.78
C LYS A 634 -4.13 -2.36 -27.39
N ILE A 635 -4.76 -2.80 -28.48
CA ILE A 635 -6.00 -2.20 -28.98
C ILE A 635 -7.11 -2.49 -28.00
N THR A 636 -7.88 -1.46 -27.66
CA THR A 636 -8.93 -1.55 -26.64
C THR A 636 -10.31 -1.61 -27.25
N THR A 637 -11.29 -2.02 -26.43
CA THR A 637 -12.73 -1.94 -26.73
C THR A 637 -13.25 -0.52 -26.93
N ARG A 638 -12.37 0.49 -26.93
CA ARG A 638 -12.69 1.90 -27.16
C ARG A 638 -11.89 2.57 -28.27
N GLN A 639 -11.40 1.79 -29.25
CA GLN A 639 -10.66 2.33 -30.40
C GLN A 639 -9.45 3.18 -29.99
N THR A 640 -8.71 2.71 -28.99
CA THR A 640 -7.46 3.36 -28.57
C THR A 640 -6.44 2.31 -28.17
N ILE A 641 -5.20 2.74 -27.95
CA ILE A 641 -4.04 1.94 -27.59
C ILE A 641 -3.74 2.08 -26.10
N GLN A 642 -3.27 1.00 -25.50
CA GLN A 642 -2.63 0.99 -24.18
C GLN A 642 -1.19 0.47 -24.26
N TYR A 643 -0.31 1.13 -23.52
CA TYR A 643 1.03 0.65 -23.17
C TYR A 643 0.98 0.08 -21.76
N HIS A 644 1.62 -1.06 -21.53
CA HIS A 644 1.71 -1.68 -20.20
C HIS A 644 3.16 -1.74 -19.76
N CYS A 645 3.39 -1.88 -18.45
CA CYS A 645 4.71 -2.04 -17.86
C CYS A 645 5.67 -0.85 -18.06
N VAL A 646 5.15 0.37 -18.17
CA VAL A 646 6.01 1.57 -18.20
C VAL A 646 6.50 1.86 -16.79
N VAL A 647 7.81 1.85 -16.55
CA VAL A 647 8.38 2.13 -15.23
C VAL A 647 8.34 3.63 -14.89
N LYS A 648 8.29 3.97 -13.59
CA LYS A 648 8.05 5.35 -13.10
C LYS A 648 8.98 6.40 -13.73
N ASN A 649 10.27 6.09 -13.79
CA ASN A 649 11.30 6.98 -14.34
C ASN A 649 11.17 7.22 -15.86
N GLN A 650 10.54 6.30 -16.60
CA GLN A 650 10.30 6.43 -18.04
C GLN A 650 8.91 7.01 -18.37
N LEU A 651 8.03 7.14 -17.38
CA LEU A 651 6.63 7.55 -17.60
C LEU A 651 6.53 8.90 -18.31
N LYS A 652 7.31 9.89 -17.89
CA LYS A 652 7.32 11.22 -18.53
C LYS A 652 7.86 11.17 -19.96
N ALA A 653 8.95 10.44 -20.20
CA ALA A 653 9.51 10.26 -21.53
C ALA A 653 8.53 9.55 -22.49
N ALA A 654 7.81 8.55 -22.00
CA ALA A 654 6.77 7.86 -22.76
C ALA A 654 5.61 8.80 -23.14
N MET A 655 5.13 9.64 -22.21
CA MET A 655 4.09 10.64 -22.48
C MET A 655 4.54 11.65 -23.55
N GLN A 656 5.78 12.16 -23.45
CA GLN A 656 6.37 13.04 -24.47
C GLN A 656 6.54 12.32 -25.81
N GLY A 657 6.90 11.03 -25.79
CA GLY A 657 6.99 10.18 -26.97
C GLY A 657 5.65 10.04 -27.70
N ILE A 658 4.54 9.91 -26.97
CA ILE A 658 3.19 9.89 -27.56
C ILE A 658 2.84 11.28 -28.13
N ASN A 659 3.16 12.36 -27.40
CA ASN A 659 2.91 13.73 -27.85
C ASN A 659 3.62 14.09 -29.16
N LYS A 660 4.83 13.55 -29.39
CA LYS A 660 5.54 13.68 -30.68
C LYS A 660 4.77 13.10 -31.87
N ALA A 661 3.84 12.17 -31.64
CA ALA A 661 2.92 11.65 -32.67
C ALA A 661 1.72 12.58 -32.93
N MET A 662 1.66 13.77 -32.32
CA MET A 662 0.49 14.66 -32.30
C MET A 662 -0.75 13.97 -31.72
N LEU A 663 -0.53 13.07 -30.75
CA LEU A 663 -1.55 12.39 -29.96
C LEU A 663 -1.34 12.72 -28.49
N ASP A 664 -2.41 12.71 -27.71
CA ASP A 664 -2.33 12.96 -26.26
C ASP A 664 -2.98 11.82 -25.47
N THR A 665 -2.82 11.90 -24.14
CA THR A 665 -3.40 10.96 -23.18
C THR A 665 -4.41 11.67 -22.26
N ILE A 666 -4.69 12.95 -22.53
CA ILE A 666 -5.62 13.77 -21.75
C ILE A 666 -7.00 13.11 -21.80
N ALA A 667 -7.64 13.00 -20.65
CA ALA A 667 -9.00 12.46 -20.53
C ALA A 667 -9.20 11.03 -21.09
N ALA A 668 -8.14 10.29 -21.39
CA ALA A 668 -8.25 8.88 -21.75
C ALA A 668 -8.83 8.03 -20.58
N CYS A 669 -8.66 8.54 -19.35
CA CYS A 669 -9.04 7.92 -18.08
C CYS A 669 -9.75 8.96 -17.16
N GLY A 670 -9.79 8.82 -15.83
CA GLY A 670 -10.34 9.86 -14.92
C GLY A 670 -11.88 10.00 -14.84
N ASP A 671 -12.42 11.06 -14.25
CA ASP A 671 -13.87 11.33 -14.23
C ASP A 671 -14.24 12.44 -15.23
N VAL A 672 -14.01 12.12 -16.51
CA VAL A 672 -14.16 13.01 -17.68
C VAL A 672 -14.71 12.23 -18.88
N ASN A 673 -15.03 12.94 -19.98
CA ASN A 673 -15.35 12.30 -21.25
C ASN A 673 -14.20 11.41 -21.72
N ARG A 674 -14.52 10.19 -22.16
CA ARG A 674 -13.57 9.22 -22.70
C ARG A 674 -13.41 9.38 -24.20
N ASN A 675 -12.48 8.60 -24.76
CA ASN A 675 -12.33 8.45 -26.21
C ASN A 675 -13.70 8.28 -26.89
N VAL A 676 -14.01 9.15 -27.84
CA VAL A 676 -15.25 9.13 -28.62
C VAL A 676 -15.08 8.13 -29.75
N MET A 677 -15.96 7.14 -29.80
CA MET A 677 -15.89 6.05 -30.78
C MET A 677 -16.74 6.36 -32.01
N CYS A 678 -16.38 5.75 -33.14
CA CYS A 678 -17.15 5.74 -34.37
C CYS A 678 -17.01 4.37 -35.03
N SER A 679 -18.05 3.88 -35.70
CA SER A 679 -17.96 2.67 -36.54
C SER A 679 -16.72 2.74 -37.45
N PRO A 680 -15.88 1.68 -37.55
CA PRO A 680 -14.62 1.69 -38.31
C PRO A 680 -14.73 1.21 -39.77
N ASN A 681 -15.95 1.07 -40.33
CA ASN A 681 -16.24 0.40 -41.60
C ASN A 681 -16.59 1.37 -42.76
N PRO A 682 -15.62 2.05 -43.41
CA PRO A 682 -15.87 3.09 -44.42
C PRO A 682 -16.48 2.58 -45.72
N HIS A 683 -16.46 1.27 -45.96
CA HIS A 683 -17.02 0.70 -47.19
C HIS A 683 -18.54 0.61 -47.19
N ILE A 684 -19.18 0.70 -46.02
CA ILE A 684 -20.63 0.50 -45.86
C ILE A 684 -21.44 1.70 -46.33
N SER A 685 -20.98 2.92 -46.03
CA SER A 685 -21.75 4.14 -46.27
C SER A 685 -20.86 5.37 -46.39
N GLN A 686 -21.27 6.33 -47.23
CA GLN A 686 -20.66 7.67 -47.35
C GLN A 686 -20.71 8.44 -46.03
N LEU A 687 -21.70 8.14 -45.17
CA LEU A 687 -21.84 8.69 -43.82
C LEU A 687 -20.59 8.49 -42.96
N HIS A 688 -19.78 7.46 -43.24
CA HIS A 688 -18.62 7.17 -42.41
C HIS A 688 -17.60 8.31 -42.41
N ALA A 689 -17.37 8.98 -43.55
CA ALA A 689 -16.43 10.11 -43.59
C ALA A 689 -16.95 11.27 -42.73
N GLU A 690 -18.24 11.60 -42.85
CA GLU A 690 -18.87 12.68 -42.10
C GLU A 690 -18.93 12.38 -40.59
N THR A 691 -19.25 11.15 -40.21
CA THR A 691 -19.35 10.72 -38.80
C THR A 691 -17.99 10.62 -38.09
N TYR A 692 -16.93 10.30 -38.82
CA TYR A 692 -15.56 10.33 -38.30
C TYR A 692 -15.16 11.75 -37.85
N ASP A 693 -15.37 12.75 -38.71
CA ASP A 693 -15.10 14.15 -38.38
C ASP A 693 -15.92 14.61 -37.18
N PHE A 694 -17.17 14.16 -37.07
CA PHE A 694 -18.00 14.39 -35.89
C PHE A 694 -17.43 13.78 -34.61
N ALA A 695 -16.86 12.58 -34.66
CA ALA A 695 -16.23 11.96 -33.49
C ALA A 695 -15.05 12.79 -32.97
N ALA A 696 -14.23 13.32 -33.88
CA ALA A 696 -13.11 14.19 -33.54
C ALA A 696 -13.61 15.52 -32.95
N ARG A 697 -14.58 16.17 -33.61
CA ARG A 697 -15.21 17.42 -33.14
C ARG A 697 -15.84 17.27 -31.76
N ILE A 698 -16.56 16.18 -31.48
CA ILE A 698 -17.13 15.94 -30.15
C ILE A 698 -16.02 15.71 -29.10
N SER A 699 -14.97 14.96 -29.46
CA SER A 699 -13.83 14.71 -28.57
C SER A 699 -13.12 16.00 -28.17
N GLU A 700 -12.92 16.92 -29.12
CA GLU A 700 -12.33 18.24 -28.91
C GLU A 700 -13.27 19.19 -28.16
N TYR A 701 -14.55 19.24 -28.56
CA TYR A 701 -15.55 20.13 -27.97
C TYR A 701 -15.79 19.84 -26.48
N LEU A 702 -15.64 18.58 -26.06
CA LEU A 702 -15.81 18.14 -24.68
C LEU A 702 -14.47 17.92 -23.96
N LEU A 703 -13.34 18.34 -24.53
CA LEU A 703 -12.03 18.18 -23.89
C LEU A 703 -11.93 19.11 -22.67
N PRO A 704 -11.51 18.61 -21.49
CA PRO A 704 -11.31 19.47 -20.34
C PRO A 704 -10.15 20.44 -20.57
N ARG A 705 -10.28 21.67 -20.08
CA ARG A 705 -9.13 22.59 -20.04
C ARG A 705 -8.18 22.14 -18.93
N MET A 706 -6.99 21.66 -19.30
CA MET A 706 -6.10 20.97 -18.37
C MET A 706 -4.63 21.36 -18.55
N ASP A 707 -4.25 22.49 -17.94
CA ASP A 707 -2.88 23.01 -17.99
C ASP A 707 -1.88 22.12 -17.26
N ALA A 708 -2.32 21.48 -16.18
CA ALA A 708 -1.53 20.51 -15.41
C ALA A 708 -0.89 19.44 -16.30
N TYR A 709 -1.56 19.03 -17.39
CA TYR A 709 -0.99 18.06 -18.32
C TYR A 709 0.25 18.60 -19.05
N HIS A 710 0.15 19.80 -19.61
CA HIS A 710 1.24 20.42 -20.37
C HIS A 710 2.41 20.79 -19.45
N GLU A 711 2.11 21.24 -18.23
CA GLU A 711 3.11 21.59 -17.22
C GLU A 711 3.88 20.36 -16.71
N ILE A 712 3.18 19.27 -16.36
CA ILE A 712 3.81 18.09 -15.75
C ILE A 712 4.56 17.27 -16.81
N TRP A 713 3.93 17.03 -17.96
CA TRP A 713 4.43 16.05 -18.93
C TRP A 713 5.21 16.67 -20.09
N LEU A 714 4.85 17.86 -20.55
CA LEU A 714 5.44 18.46 -21.75
C LEU A 714 6.43 19.60 -21.45
N ASP A 715 6.56 20.01 -20.18
CA ASP A 715 7.41 21.14 -19.75
C ASP A 715 7.07 22.44 -20.51
N GLN A 716 5.80 22.61 -20.89
CA GLN A 716 5.33 23.77 -21.66
C GLN A 716 4.62 24.79 -20.76
N PRO A 717 4.89 26.10 -20.94
CA PRO A 717 4.14 27.14 -20.25
C PRO A 717 2.71 27.24 -20.81
N THR A 718 1.74 27.46 -19.94
CA THR A 718 0.31 27.51 -20.29
C THR A 718 -0.25 28.93 -20.18
N GLU A 719 -1.24 29.26 -21.02
CA GLU A 719 -1.83 30.60 -21.11
C GLU A 719 -2.77 30.96 -19.95
N SER A 720 -3.13 29.99 -19.11
CA SER A 720 -4.12 30.17 -18.03
C SER A 720 -3.68 31.13 -16.93
N LYS A 721 -2.40 31.52 -16.93
CA LYS A 721 -1.92 32.67 -16.17
C LYS A 721 -2.50 34.03 -16.62
N LYS A 722 -3.42 34.08 -17.60
CA LYS A 722 -3.91 35.34 -18.19
C LYS A 722 -5.35 35.75 -17.87
N GLN A 723 -6.16 34.99 -17.11
CA GLN A 723 -7.54 35.42 -16.78
C GLN A 723 -7.79 35.60 -15.28
N LEU A 724 -7.82 36.88 -14.89
CA LEU A 724 -8.14 37.41 -13.57
C LEU A 724 -9.63 37.19 -13.25
N LEU A 725 -9.94 36.60 -12.10
CA LEU A 725 -11.23 36.76 -11.43
C LEU A 725 -11.03 37.67 -10.21
N THR A 726 -11.99 38.56 -9.98
CA THR A 726 -12.02 39.63 -8.96
C THR A 726 -11.35 39.22 -7.65
N GLY A 727 -10.22 39.85 -7.31
CA GLY A 727 -9.44 39.56 -6.10
C GLY A 727 -7.93 39.42 -6.29
N GLY A 728 -7.42 39.42 -7.53
CA GLY A 728 -5.98 39.54 -7.81
C GLY A 728 -5.14 38.26 -7.62
N ALA A 729 -5.74 37.12 -7.29
CA ALA A 729 -5.05 35.83 -7.29
C ALA A 729 -5.23 35.11 -8.65
N LEU A 730 -4.12 34.69 -9.25
CA LEU A 730 -4.11 33.80 -10.42
C LEU A 730 -4.73 32.46 -10.03
N ARG A 731 -5.91 32.13 -10.57
CA ARG A 731 -6.60 30.87 -10.33
C ARG A 731 -6.99 30.24 -11.65
N ASP A 732 -6.61 28.98 -11.84
CA ASP A 732 -7.03 28.23 -13.02
C ASP A 732 -8.55 28.07 -13.07
N TYR A 733 -9.07 27.98 -14.29
CA TYR A 733 -10.51 27.93 -14.56
C TYR A 733 -10.81 26.83 -15.58
N GLU A 734 -11.69 25.91 -15.18
CA GLU A 734 -12.22 24.85 -16.04
C GLU A 734 -13.71 25.18 -16.34
N PRO A 735 -14.07 25.50 -17.61
CA PRO A 735 -15.40 26.03 -17.94
C PRO A 735 -16.54 25.00 -18.01
N LEU A 736 -16.25 23.72 -18.26
CA LEU A 736 -17.27 22.69 -18.54
C LEU A 736 -17.47 21.73 -17.37
N TYR A 737 -16.37 21.21 -16.86
CA TYR A 737 -16.22 20.26 -15.78
C TYR A 737 -16.16 20.94 -14.40
N GLY A 738 -15.64 22.16 -14.33
CA GLY A 738 -15.43 22.86 -13.07
C GLY A 738 -14.42 22.14 -12.14
N PRO A 739 -14.27 22.59 -10.88
CA PRO A 739 -13.24 22.04 -9.98
C PRO A 739 -13.50 20.58 -9.57
N TYR A 740 -14.74 20.11 -9.69
CA TYR A 740 -15.14 18.76 -9.31
C TYR A 740 -15.09 17.76 -10.46
N TYR A 741 -14.91 18.20 -11.71
CA TYR A 741 -15.10 17.36 -12.89
C TYR A 741 -16.42 16.58 -12.86
N LEU A 742 -16.55 15.49 -13.62
CA LEU A 742 -17.77 14.67 -13.58
C LEU A 742 -17.79 13.79 -12.30
N PRO A 743 -18.98 13.31 -11.89
CA PRO A 743 -19.09 12.30 -10.82
C PRO A 743 -18.39 10.98 -11.19
N ARG A 744 -18.38 10.64 -12.48
CA ARG A 744 -17.78 9.41 -13.00
C ARG A 744 -17.44 9.54 -14.49
N LYS A 745 -16.74 8.53 -15.02
CA LYS A 745 -16.46 8.37 -16.46
C LYS A 745 -17.70 8.53 -17.34
N PHE A 746 -17.55 9.29 -18.42
CA PHE A 746 -18.59 9.55 -19.41
C PHE A 746 -18.12 9.07 -20.78
N LYS A 747 -18.98 8.39 -21.54
CA LYS A 747 -18.60 7.66 -22.74
C LYS A 747 -19.58 7.93 -23.89
N ILE A 748 -19.03 8.22 -25.06
CA ILE A 748 -19.79 8.50 -26.27
C ILE A 748 -19.40 7.50 -27.37
N ALA A 749 -20.36 7.09 -28.19
CA ALA A 749 -20.18 6.21 -29.33
C ALA A 749 -21.08 6.62 -30.49
N ILE A 750 -20.55 6.64 -31.71
CA ILE A 750 -21.30 6.91 -32.95
C ILE A 750 -21.41 5.61 -33.75
N ALA A 751 -22.63 5.16 -33.99
CA ALA A 751 -22.93 4.00 -34.82
C ALA A 751 -23.40 4.44 -36.21
N VAL A 752 -22.95 3.73 -37.24
CA VAL A 752 -23.41 3.89 -38.62
C VAL A 752 -24.21 2.63 -39.02
N PRO A 753 -25.55 2.72 -39.08
CA PRO A 753 -26.38 1.62 -39.54
C PRO A 753 -25.97 1.09 -40.93
N PRO A 754 -26.10 -0.23 -41.19
CA PRO A 754 -26.79 -1.22 -40.36
C PRO A 754 -25.91 -1.90 -39.30
N ARG A 755 -24.70 -1.42 -39.00
CA ARG A 755 -23.83 -2.05 -37.99
C ARG A 755 -23.80 -1.27 -36.68
N ASN A 756 -23.73 -2.01 -35.58
CA ASN A 756 -23.57 -1.52 -34.22
C ASN A 756 -22.25 -2.01 -33.60
N ASP A 757 -21.19 -2.06 -34.40
CA ASP A 757 -19.81 -2.41 -34.02
C ASP A 757 -19.30 -1.68 -32.78
N VAL A 758 -19.73 -0.44 -32.58
CA VAL A 758 -19.43 0.38 -31.40
C VAL A 758 -20.23 0.02 -30.13
N ASP A 759 -21.22 -0.86 -30.22
CA ASP A 759 -22.23 -1.11 -29.17
C ASP A 759 -22.77 0.20 -28.59
N CYS A 760 -23.38 1.05 -29.41
CA CYS A 760 -23.76 2.43 -29.03
C CYS A 760 -24.65 2.48 -27.79
N PHE A 761 -25.53 1.50 -27.59
CA PHE A 761 -26.40 1.39 -26.41
C PHE A 761 -25.65 1.07 -25.10
N ALA A 762 -24.37 0.67 -25.15
CA ALA A 762 -23.56 0.40 -23.95
C ALA A 762 -22.90 1.67 -23.35
N HIS A 763 -23.19 2.85 -23.91
CA HIS A 763 -22.51 4.12 -23.68
C HIS A 763 -23.42 5.17 -23.04
N ASP A 764 -22.83 6.15 -22.34
CA ASP A 764 -23.62 7.22 -21.72
C ASP A 764 -24.38 8.02 -22.80
N ILE A 765 -23.75 8.22 -23.97
CA ILE A 765 -24.41 8.69 -25.20
C ILE A 765 -24.10 7.72 -26.35
N GLY A 766 -25.15 7.25 -27.03
CA GLY A 766 -25.09 6.62 -28.33
C GLY A 766 -25.66 7.55 -29.40
N LEU A 767 -24.91 7.84 -30.45
CA LEU A 767 -25.37 8.61 -31.61
C LEU A 767 -25.53 7.66 -32.79
N ILE A 768 -26.73 7.54 -33.33
CA ILE A 768 -27.02 6.66 -34.46
C ILE A 768 -27.20 7.52 -35.70
N ALA A 769 -26.28 7.41 -36.66
CA ALA A 769 -26.26 8.25 -37.85
C ALA A 769 -27.46 7.95 -38.76
N ILE A 770 -28.12 9.01 -39.23
CA ILE A 770 -29.27 8.93 -40.15
C ILE A 770 -28.90 9.64 -41.44
N ALA A 771 -29.09 8.95 -42.57
CA ALA A 771 -28.91 9.53 -43.90
C ALA A 771 -30.11 10.39 -44.31
N ASP A 772 -29.85 11.43 -45.10
CA ASP A 772 -30.87 12.14 -45.88
C ASP A 772 -31.20 11.38 -47.18
N SER A 773 -32.06 11.96 -48.01
CA SER A 773 -32.43 11.37 -49.31
C SER A 773 -31.28 11.25 -50.30
N ASN A 774 -30.19 12.00 -50.08
CA ASN A 774 -29.00 12.03 -50.95
C ASN A 774 -27.87 11.12 -50.43
N GLY A 775 -28.04 10.50 -49.26
CA GLY A 775 -27.02 9.65 -48.62
C GLY A 775 -26.05 10.39 -47.71
N HIS A 776 -26.25 11.69 -47.47
CA HIS A 776 -25.48 12.53 -46.55
C HIS A 776 -26.05 12.50 -45.14
N LEU A 777 -25.30 12.94 -44.14
CA LEU A 777 -25.73 12.92 -42.75
C LEU A 777 -26.84 13.94 -42.49
N ALA A 778 -28.07 13.45 -42.33
CA ALA A 778 -29.21 14.27 -41.92
C ALA A 778 -29.15 14.67 -40.44
N GLY A 779 -28.46 13.88 -39.61
CA GLY A 779 -28.34 14.04 -38.17
C GLY A 779 -28.24 12.70 -37.42
N PHE A 780 -28.56 12.69 -36.13
CA PHE A 780 -28.42 11.52 -35.27
C PHE A 780 -29.66 11.26 -34.42
N ASN A 781 -30.08 10.00 -34.33
CA ASN A 781 -30.87 9.58 -33.17
C ASN A 781 -29.96 9.52 -31.94
N VAL A 782 -30.43 10.05 -30.82
CA VAL A 782 -29.69 10.15 -29.57
C VAL A 782 -30.20 9.11 -28.58
N SER A 783 -29.32 8.22 -28.14
CA SER A 783 -29.51 7.26 -27.07
C SER A 783 -28.75 7.70 -25.81
N VAL A 784 -29.33 7.56 -24.62
CA VAL A 784 -28.71 7.98 -23.35
C VAL A 784 -28.83 6.92 -22.26
N GLY A 785 -27.83 6.87 -21.38
CA GLY A 785 -27.90 6.06 -20.16
C GLY A 785 -27.36 4.63 -20.25
N GLY A 786 -26.60 4.29 -21.29
CA GLY A 786 -25.93 3.00 -21.37
C GLY A 786 -24.78 2.85 -20.38
N GLY A 787 -24.60 1.64 -19.82
CA GLY A 787 -23.45 1.38 -18.97
C GLY A 787 -23.34 -0.03 -18.41
N MET A 788 -22.18 -0.63 -18.62
CA MET A 788 -21.87 -2.04 -18.32
C MET A 788 -21.37 -2.35 -16.90
N GLY A 789 -21.07 -1.36 -16.06
CA GLY A 789 -20.44 -1.63 -14.76
C GLY A 789 -21.41 -2.25 -13.75
N VAL A 790 -21.06 -3.41 -13.20
CA VAL A 790 -21.80 -4.13 -12.14
C VAL A 790 -20.84 -4.40 -10.97
N THR A 791 -21.37 -4.57 -9.77
CA THR A 791 -20.64 -5.10 -8.63
C THR A 791 -21.30 -6.42 -8.24
N HIS A 792 -20.53 -7.51 -8.18
CA HIS A 792 -21.04 -8.81 -7.71
C HIS A 792 -21.67 -8.67 -6.32
N GLY A 793 -22.76 -9.39 -6.08
CA GLY A 793 -23.54 -9.29 -4.84
C GLY A 793 -24.40 -8.02 -4.71
N MET A 794 -24.07 -6.91 -5.37
CA MET A 794 -24.82 -5.66 -5.19
C MET A 794 -25.94 -5.51 -6.24
N LYS A 795 -27.14 -6.02 -5.93
CA LYS A 795 -28.31 -5.97 -6.83
C LYS A 795 -28.76 -4.56 -7.23
N THR A 796 -28.43 -3.56 -6.42
CA THR A 796 -28.64 -2.14 -6.76
C THR A 796 -27.70 -1.62 -7.85
N THR A 797 -26.80 -2.47 -8.36
CA THR A 797 -26.00 -2.24 -9.55
C THR A 797 -26.35 -3.24 -10.64
N TYR A 798 -26.55 -2.76 -11.86
CA TYR A 798 -27.04 -3.58 -12.97
C TYR A 798 -26.57 -3.01 -14.32
N PRO A 799 -26.30 -3.83 -15.34
CA PRO A 799 -26.00 -3.35 -16.68
C PRO A 799 -27.26 -2.71 -17.30
N ARG A 800 -27.09 -1.65 -18.08
CA ARG A 800 -28.21 -0.92 -18.71
C ARG A 800 -27.87 -0.56 -20.15
N LEU A 801 -28.83 -0.71 -21.06
CA LEU A 801 -28.77 -0.16 -22.41
C LEU A 801 -29.28 1.29 -22.41
N GLY A 802 -28.80 2.09 -23.36
CA GLY A 802 -29.25 3.47 -23.51
C GLY A 802 -30.63 3.54 -24.18
N ASP A 803 -31.48 4.46 -23.72
CA ASP A 803 -32.80 4.72 -24.31
C ASP A 803 -32.72 5.82 -25.35
N ILE A 804 -33.42 5.65 -26.47
CA ILE A 804 -33.53 6.69 -27.49
C ILE A 804 -34.47 7.78 -27.00
N ILE A 805 -33.99 9.02 -26.97
CA ILE A 805 -34.73 10.19 -26.48
C ILE A 805 -35.22 11.11 -27.61
N GLY A 806 -34.62 11.03 -28.79
CA GLY A 806 -35.03 11.83 -29.94
C GLY A 806 -33.99 11.88 -31.04
N PHE A 807 -34.12 12.87 -31.91
CA PHE A 807 -33.25 13.15 -33.03
C PHE A 807 -32.70 14.59 -32.95
N VAL A 808 -31.46 14.77 -33.39
CA VAL A 808 -30.79 16.07 -33.52
C VAL A 808 -30.17 16.23 -34.89
N THR A 809 -30.19 17.45 -35.41
CA THR A 809 -29.47 17.80 -36.65
C THR A 809 -27.95 17.86 -36.41
N PRO A 810 -27.13 17.86 -37.48
CA PRO A 810 -25.67 17.93 -37.36
C PRO A 810 -25.20 19.15 -36.55
N ASP A 811 -25.83 20.31 -36.73
CA ASP A 811 -25.48 21.55 -36.02
C ASP A 811 -25.88 21.54 -34.54
N GLN A 812 -26.92 20.79 -34.18
CA GLN A 812 -27.40 20.63 -32.80
C GLN A 812 -26.58 19.63 -31.98
N THR A 813 -25.84 18.74 -32.65
CA THR A 813 -25.24 17.54 -32.03
C THR A 813 -24.25 17.86 -30.92
N LEU A 814 -23.39 18.87 -31.11
CA LEU A 814 -22.36 19.24 -30.13
C LEU A 814 -22.98 19.80 -28.84
N GLU A 815 -23.94 20.71 -28.96
CA GLU A 815 -24.66 21.27 -27.80
C GLU A 815 -25.50 20.19 -27.10
N CYS A 816 -26.16 19.30 -27.84
CA CYS A 816 -26.88 18.17 -27.25
C CYS A 816 -25.97 17.30 -26.39
N CYS A 817 -24.80 16.88 -26.92
CA CYS A 817 -23.83 16.09 -26.16
C CYS A 817 -23.33 16.82 -24.90
N LYS A 818 -23.03 18.11 -25.02
CA LYS A 818 -22.62 18.96 -23.89
C LYS A 818 -23.70 19.07 -22.83
N HIS A 819 -24.94 19.36 -23.19
CA HIS A 819 -26.02 19.51 -22.21
C HIS A 819 -26.42 18.20 -21.52
N ILE A 820 -26.32 17.05 -22.21
CA ILE A 820 -26.43 15.73 -21.57
C ILE A 820 -25.29 15.54 -20.54
N MET A 821 -24.05 15.85 -20.91
CA MET A 821 -22.89 15.75 -20.00
C MET A 821 -23.02 16.69 -18.79
N LEU A 822 -23.46 17.93 -19.01
CA LEU A 822 -23.67 18.91 -17.93
C LEU A 822 -24.81 18.49 -16.99
N THR A 823 -25.87 17.88 -17.52
CA THR A 823 -26.94 17.29 -16.71
C THR A 823 -26.38 16.18 -15.82
N GLN A 824 -25.52 15.31 -16.37
CA GLN A 824 -24.82 14.30 -15.57
C GLN A 824 -23.87 14.92 -14.52
N ARG A 825 -23.18 16.01 -14.86
CA ARG A 825 -22.27 16.72 -13.95
C ARG A 825 -23.00 17.23 -12.71
N ASP A 826 -24.19 17.78 -12.92
CA ASP A 826 -24.96 18.50 -11.91
C ASP A 826 -25.80 17.56 -11.04
N PHE A 827 -26.40 16.51 -11.63
CA PHE A 827 -27.34 15.63 -10.94
C PHE A 827 -26.80 14.23 -10.62
N GLY A 828 -25.65 13.85 -11.15
CA GLY A 828 -25.07 12.53 -10.90
C GLY A 828 -24.62 12.35 -9.45
N ASN A 829 -24.90 11.17 -8.88
CA ASN A 829 -24.59 10.87 -7.48
C ASN A 829 -23.07 10.92 -7.21
N ARG A 830 -22.64 11.85 -6.34
CA ARG A 830 -21.24 11.98 -5.91
C ARG A 830 -20.94 11.32 -4.56
N ALA A 831 -21.97 10.98 -3.78
CA ALA A 831 -21.83 10.30 -2.49
C ALA A 831 -21.52 8.80 -2.68
N ASN A 832 -22.26 8.12 -3.57
CA ASN A 832 -22.03 6.72 -3.88
C ASN A 832 -21.46 6.53 -5.29
N ARG A 833 -20.14 6.34 -5.37
CA ARG A 833 -19.42 6.15 -6.63
C ARG A 833 -19.90 4.94 -7.45
N LYS A 834 -20.42 3.88 -6.81
CA LYS A 834 -20.96 2.70 -7.52
C LYS A 834 -22.24 3.05 -8.30
N GLN A 835 -22.95 4.11 -7.87
CA GLN A 835 -24.16 4.63 -8.50
C GLN A 835 -23.97 5.99 -9.21
N ALA A 836 -22.72 6.40 -9.47
CA ALA A 836 -22.39 7.72 -10.02
C ALA A 836 -22.48 7.84 -11.56
N ARG A 837 -22.86 6.78 -12.27
CA ARG A 837 -22.96 6.79 -13.75
C ARG A 837 -24.33 7.28 -14.21
N LEU A 838 -24.38 7.84 -15.43
CA LEU A 838 -25.61 8.40 -16.02
C LEU A 838 -26.80 7.45 -15.99
N LYS A 839 -26.57 6.15 -16.19
CA LYS A 839 -27.60 5.12 -16.09
C LYS A 839 -28.44 5.20 -14.80
N TYR A 840 -27.79 5.43 -13.66
CA TYR A 840 -28.48 5.55 -12.38
C TYR A 840 -29.04 6.95 -12.16
N THR A 841 -28.42 7.99 -12.71
CA THR A 841 -29.00 9.34 -12.69
C THR A 841 -30.36 9.33 -13.39
N ILE A 842 -30.45 8.68 -14.56
CA ILE A 842 -31.71 8.54 -15.29
C ILE A 842 -32.73 7.71 -14.48
N ASP A 843 -32.35 6.52 -14.01
CA ASP A 843 -33.30 5.62 -13.34
C ASP A 843 -33.68 6.10 -11.92
N ASN A 844 -32.72 6.57 -11.13
CA ASN A 844 -32.92 6.87 -9.72
C ASN A 844 -33.28 8.33 -9.45
N HIS A 845 -32.65 9.30 -10.13
CA HIS A 845 -32.91 10.72 -9.93
C HIS A 845 -34.09 11.20 -10.80
N PHE A 846 -34.02 10.96 -12.11
CA PHE A 846 -35.06 11.40 -13.04
C PHE A 846 -36.26 10.44 -13.13
N LYS A 847 -36.16 9.21 -12.60
CA LYS A 847 -37.22 8.19 -12.69
C LYS A 847 -37.59 7.81 -14.13
N GLY A 848 -36.60 7.80 -15.01
CA GLY A 848 -36.72 7.33 -16.39
C GLY A 848 -36.24 8.35 -17.44
N PRO A 849 -36.12 7.89 -18.70
CA PRO A 849 -35.51 8.67 -19.78
C PRO A 849 -36.33 9.89 -20.21
N GLN A 850 -37.66 9.89 -20.05
CA GLN A 850 -38.52 11.01 -20.46
C GLN A 850 -38.32 12.26 -19.60
N ASN A 851 -38.25 12.10 -18.27
CA ASN A 851 -37.96 13.22 -17.37
C ASN A 851 -36.53 13.74 -17.56
N PHE A 852 -35.58 12.84 -17.85
CA PHE A 852 -34.21 13.24 -18.20
C PHE A 852 -34.18 14.04 -19.51
N LYS A 853 -34.90 13.59 -20.54
CA LYS A 853 -35.07 14.29 -21.82
C LYS A 853 -35.60 15.71 -21.59
N ALA A 854 -36.66 15.88 -20.78
CA ALA A 854 -37.24 17.19 -20.50
C ALA A 854 -36.23 18.17 -19.87
N GLU A 855 -35.35 17.71 -18.97
CA GLU A 855 -34.29 18.57 -18.41
C GLU A 855 -33.22 18.92 -19.45
N VAL A 856 -32.86 17.98 -20.33
CA VAL A 856 -31.93 18.25 -21.43
C VAL A 856 -32.52 19.28 -22.41
N GLU A 857 -33.78 19.12 -22.82
CA GLU A 857 -34.49 20.06 -23.69
C GLU A 857 -34.63 21.44 -23.04
N ARG A 858 -34.92 21.51 -21.74
CA ARG A 858 -34.94 22.76 -20.97
C ARG A 858 -33.58 23.48 -21.03
N ARG A 859 -32.47 22.75 -20.99
CA ARG A 859 -31.11 23.32 -21.09
C ARG A 859 -30.75 23.71 -22.52
N LEU A 860 -31.25 22.98 -23.52
CA LEU A 860 -31.03 23.27 -24.95
C LEU A 860 -31.86 24.45 -25.44
N GLY A 861 -33.01 24.70 -24.83
CA GLY A 861 -33.96 25.73 -25.27
C GLY A 861 -34.82 25.32 -26.48
N TYR A 862 -34.80 24.05 -26.85
CA TYR A 862 -35.64 23.46 -27.90
C TYR A 862 -35.94 21.99 -27.61
N GLU A 863 -37.01 21.47 -28.21
CA GLU A 863 -37.40 20.06 -28.13
C GLU A 863 -36.65 19.22 -29.17
N LEU A 864 -36.25 18.01 -28.79
CA LEU A 864 -35.64 17.04 -29.69
C LEU A 864 -36.71 16.49 -30.65
N GLU A 865 -36.36 16.40 -31.93
CA GLU A 865 -37.25 15.81 -32.94
C GLU A 865 -37.56 14.33 -32.60
N PRO A 866 -38.68 13.77 -33.10
CA PRO A 866 -38.93 12.34 -33.02
C PRO A 866 -37.79 11.52 -33.65
N ALA A 867 -37.44 10.40 -33.02
CA ALA A 867 -36.42 9.50 -33.55
C ALA A 867 -36.80 9.01 -34.96
N ARG A 868 -35.83 8.98 -35.86
CA ARG A 868 -36.00 8.54 -37.25
C ARG A 868 -35.77 7.02 -37.40
N PRO A 869 -36.33 6.36 -38.41
CA PRO A 869 -36.15 4.93 -38.61
C PRO A 869 -34.68 4.52 -38.81
N TYR A 870 -34.27 3.41 -38.22
CA TYR A 870 -32.96 2.78 -38.40
C TYR A 870 -33.08 1.26 -38.16
N ALA A 871 -32.09 0.49 -38.61
CA ALA A 871 -32.03 -0.94 -38.33
C ALA A 871 -30.57 -1.38 -38.11
N PHE A 872 -30.33 -2.25 -37.12
CA PHE A 872 -29.04 -2.89 -36.92
C PHE A 872 -29.13 -4.39 -37.22
N SER A 873 -28.12 -4.93 -37.90
CA SER A 873 -28.02 -6.35 -38.26
C SER A 873 -26.93 -7.11 -37.49
N ALA A 874 -25.83 -6.43 -37.12
CA ALA A 874 -24.68 -7.03 -36.44
C ALA A 874 -23.88 -6.00 -35.62
N ASN A 875 -23.09 -6.46 -34.64
CA ASN A 875 -22.16 -5.66 -33.83
C ASN A 875 -20.69 -6.13 -33.91
N THR A 876 -20.38 -7.03 -34.84
CA THR A 876 -19.05 -7.51 -35.18
C THR A 876 -18.40 -6.63 -36.27
N ASP A 877 -17.12 -6.83 -36.55
CA ASP A 877 -16.47 -6.22 -37.72
C ASP A 877 -16.70 -7.02 -39.00
N GLU A 878 -16.38 -6.44 -40.16
CA GLU A 878 -16.33 -7.15 -41.45
C GLU A 878 -14.89 -7.44 -41.85
N TYR A 879 -14.48 -8.70 -41.73
CA TYR A 879 -13.10 -9.11 -41.90
C TYR A 879 -12.63 -9.25 -43.37
N GLY A 880 -11.33 -9.03 -43.58
CA GLY A 880 -10.68 -9.13 -44.87
C GLY A 880 -10.97 -7.94 -45.79
N TRP A 881 -10.76 -8.13 -47.10
CA TRP A 881 -10.85 -7.08 -48.09
C TRP A 881 -12.30 -6.72 -48.45
N ARG A 882 -12.59 -5.42 -48.51
CA ARG A 882 -13.83 -4.82 -49.01
C ARG A 882 -13.52 -3.59 -49.85
N LYS A 883 -14.28 -3.40 -50.92
CA LYS A 883 -14.18 -2.20 -51.77
C LYS A 883 -15.07 -1.11 -51.20
N GLN A 884 -14.52 0.07 -51.00
CA GLN A 884 -15.23 1.25 -50.53
C GLN A 884 -16.01 1.91 -51.67
N MET A 885 -16.99 2.75 -51.29
CA MET A 885 -17.79 3.53 -52.24
C MET A 885 -16.96 4.54 -53.06
N ASN A 886 -15.83 5.01 -52.52
CA ASN A 886 -14.89 5.90 -53.22
C ASN A 886 -13.93 5.15 -54.17
N GLY A 887 -14.11 3.84 -54.37
CA GLY A 887 -13.27 3.01 -55.24
C GLY A 887 -11.97 2.49 -54.61
N LYS A 888 -11.61 2.94 -53.41
CA LYS A 888 -10.47 2.42 -52.62
C LYS A 888 -10.85 1.12 -51.89
N TRP A 889 -9.90 0.50 -51.23
CA TRP A 889 -10.08 -0.74 -50.48
C TRP A 889 -9.83 -0.55 -48.98
N THR A 890 -10.51 -1.37 -48.19
CA THR A 890 -10.23 -1.58 -46.77
C THR A 890 -9.99 -3.05 -46.52
N CYS A 891 -9.01 -3.39 -45.70
CA CYS A 891 -8.78 -4.74 -45.19
C CYS A 891 -8.86 -4.72 -43.66
N MET A 892 -9.89 -5.35 -43.09
CA MET A 892 -9.98 -5.52 -41.63
C MET A 892 -9.17 -6.75 -41.21
N LEU A 893 -8.09 -6.51 -40.47
CA LEU A 893 -7.22 -7.52 -39.90
C LEU A 893 -7.83 -8.01 -38.59
N TRP A 894 -7.91 -9.32 -38.42
CA TRP A 894 -8.26 -9.92 -37.15
C TRP A 894 -7.00 -10.00 -36.26
N LEU A 895 -7.17 -9.68 -34.98
CA LEU A 895 -6.12 -9.79 -33.96
C LEU A 895 -6.69 -10.49 -32.74
N GLU A 896 -5.97 -11.48 -32.24
CA GLU A 896 -6.34 -12.15 -31.01
C GLU A 896 -6.31 -11.15 -29.84
N ASN A 897 -7.48 -10.89 -29.26
CA ASN A 897 -7.67 -9.95 -28.15
C ASN A 897 -7.04 -8.56 -28.38
N GLY A 898 -6.80 -8.13 -29.62
CA GLY A 898 -6.13 -6.87 -29.93
C GLY A 898 -4.74 -6.66 -29.31
N ARG A 899 -4.03 -7.74 -28.95
CA ARG A 899 -2.63 -7.65 -28.50
C ARG A 899 -1.71 -7.66 -29.72
N ILE A 900 -0.94 -6.59 -29.89
CA ILE A 900 0.05 -6.46 -30.96
C ILE A 900 1.42 -6.73 -30.37
N LYS A 901 2.00 -7.85 -30.79
CA LYS A 901 3.32 -8.35 -30.41
C LYS A 901 3.90 -9.16 -31.58
N ASP A 902 5.18 -9.45 -31.52
CA ASP A 902 5.79 -10.45 -32.40
C ASP A 902 5.80 -11.80 -31.70
N GLU A 903 5.37 -12.83 -32.40
CA GLU A 903 5.45 -14.23 -31.96
C GLU A 903 6.34 -15.04 -32.91
N PRO A 904 6.94 -16.16 -32.46
CA PRO A 904 7.70 -17.04 -33.33
C PRO A 904 6.86 -17.49 -34.54
N GLY A 905 7.26 -17.09 -35.76
CA GLY A 905 6.53 -17.39 -36.99
C GLY A 905 5.36 -16.45 -37.33
N ALA A 906 5.03 -15.50 -36.46
CA ALA A 906 3.99 -14.48 -36.68
C ALA A 906 4.47 -13.10 -36.19
N PRO A 907 5.41 -12.45 -36.92
CA PRO A 907 5.96 -11.14 -36.56
C PRO A 907 4.97 -9.99 -36.88
N PHE A 908 3.80 -10.00 -36.26
CA PHE A 908 2.69 -9.10 -36.59
C PHE A 908 3.01 -7.62 -36.30
N ARG A 909 3.64 -7.33 -35.16
CA ARG A 909 4.04 -5.95 -34.78
C ARG A 909 5.08 -5.41 -35.75
N THR A 910 6.11 -6.21 -36.05
CA THR A 910 7.10 -5.89 -37.07
C THR A 910 6.45 -5.70 -38.43
N GLY A 911 5.47 -6.53 -38.80
CA GLY A 911 4.71 -6.41 -40.04
C GLY A 911 4.04 -5.05 -40.19
N ILE A 912 3.33 -4.56 -39.17
CA ILE A 912 2.70 -3.22 -39.24
C ILE A 912 3.77 -2.12 -39.33
N ARG A 913 4.84 -2.23 -38.54
CA ARG A 913 5.95 -1.25 -38.57
C ARG A 913 6.58 -1.15 -39.96
N GLU A 914 6.90 -2.28 -40.58
CA GLU A 914 7.51 -2.29 -41.92
C GLU A 914 6.52 -1.85 -43.01
N LEU A 915 5.22 -2.10 -42.85
CA LEU A 915 4.19 -1.55 -43.73
C LEU A 915 4.17 -0.02 -43.65
N CYS A 916 4.21 0.55 -42.45
CA CYS A 916 4.14 1.99 -42.23
C CYS A 916 5.42 2.73 -42.65
N LYS A 917 6.58 2.04 -42.69
CA LYS A 917 7.84 2.60 -43.23
C LYS A 917 7.90 2.61 -44.75
N ALA A 918 7.07 1.82 -45.40
CA ALA A 918 7.17 1.64 -46.84
C ALA A 918 6.69 2.90 -47.59
N ASP A 919 7.57 3.50 -48.39
CA ASP A 919 7.27 4.72 -49.17
C ASP A 919 6.08 4.55 -50.15
N TRP A 920 5.75 3.30 -50.50
CA TRP A 920 4.63 2.96 -51.38
C TRP A 920 3.28 2.85 -50.65
N PHE A 921 3.26 2.78 -49.31
CA PHE A 921 2.03 2.60 -48.56
C PHE A 921 1.25 3.92 -48.47
N GLN A 922 0.06 3.94 -49.07
CA GLN A 922 -0.79 5.15 -49.17
C GLN A 922 -2.11 5.01 -48.40
N GLY A 923 -2.09 4.25 -47.30
CA GLY A 923 -3.24 3.96 -46.46
C GLY A 923 -3.19 4.58 -45.07
N GLU A 924 -4.21 4.29 -44.27
CA GLU A 924 -4.26 4.63 -42.86
C GLU A 924 -4.71 3.42 -42.02
N LEU A 925 -4.43 3.46 -40.72
CA LEU A 925 -4.80 2.41 -39.79
C LEU A 925 -6.04 2.87 -39.00
N ARG A 926 -7.01 1.99 -38.81
CA ARG A 926 -8.20 2.25 -38.01
C ARG A 926 -8.42 1.18 -36.95
N LEU A 927 -8.48 1.59 -35.70
CA LEU A 927 -8.72 0.70 -34.57
C LEU A 927 -10.21 0.41 -34.43
N SER A 928 -10.57 -0.85 -34.23
CA SER A 928 -11.96 -1.28 -34.05
C SER A 928 -12.37 -1.35 -32.56
N PRO A 929 -13.65 -1.07 -32.22
CA PRO A 929 -14.20 -1.31 -30.89
C PRO A 929 -14.24 -2.80 -30.50
N ASN A 930 -14.04 -3.72 -31.44
CA ASN A 930 -13.85 -5.15 -31.22
C ASN A 930 -12.37 -5.55 -31.08
N GLN A 931 -11.48 -4.58 -30.88
CA GLN A 931 -10.05 -4.77 -30.63
C GLN A 931 -9.23 -5.22 -31.85
N HIS A 932 -9.72 -4.92 -33.05
CA HIS A 932 -9.07 -5.25 -34.31
C HIS A 932 -8.52 -4.00 -35.01
N MET A 933 -7.92 -4.17 -36.20
CA MET A 933 -7.34 -3.08 -36.97
C MET A 933 -7.69 -3.18 -38.44
N ALA A 934 -8.17 -2.10 -39.05
CA ALA A 934 -8.37 -2.00 -40.49
C ALA A 934 -7.24 -1.20 -41.16
N LEU A 935 -6.72 -1.73 -42.26
CA LEU A 935 -5.95 -0.99 -43.25
C LEU A 935 -6.94 -0.36 -44.22
N SER A 936 -7.16 0.95 -44.10
CA SER A 936 -8.20 1.66 -44.86
C SER A 936 -7.61 2.57 -45.93
N ASN A 937 -8.47 2.95 -46.88
CA ASN A 937 -8.16 3.90 -47.95
C ASN A 937 -7.03 3.44 -48.88
N ILE A 938 -6.89 2.13 -49.09
CA ILE A 938 -5.87 1.53 -49.95
C ILE A 938 -6.25 1.71 -51.43
N PRO A 939 -5.47 2.43 -52.25
CA PRO A 939 -5.70 2.51 -53.69
C PRO A 939 -5.62 1.13 -54.36
N GLU A 940 -6.45 0.92 -55.40
CA GLU A 940 -6.46 -0.34 -56.18
C GLU A 940 -5.05 -0.73 -56.67
N GLY A 941 -4.26 0.25 -57.13
CA GLY A 941 -2.93 0.00 -57.70
C GLY A 941 -1.89 -0.57 -56.72
N ILE A 942 -2.10 -0.46 -55.40
CA ILE A 942 -1.17 -1.01 -54.39
C ILE A 942 -1.75 -2.19 -53.61
N LYS A 943 -3.00 -2.60 -53.89
CA LYS A 943 -3.68 -3.67 -53.15
C LYS A 943 -2.88 -4.98 -53.15
N ALA A 944 -2.36 -5.39 -54.31
CA ALA A 944 -1.56 -6.61 -54.44
C ALA A 944 -0.24 -6.56 -53.63
N MET A 945 0.36 -5.37 -53.50
CA MET A 945 1.57 -5.18 -52.69
C MET A 945 1.25 -5.29 -51.19
N VAL A 946 0.11 -4.74 -50.75
CA VAL A 946 -0.37 -4.91 -49.38
C VAL A 946 -0.68 -6.38 -49.10
N GLU A 947 -1.34 -7.09 -50.02
CA GLU A 947 -1.60 -8.54 -49.89
C GLU A 947 -0.30 -9.34 -49.72
N ALA A 948 0.69 -9.11 -50.59
CA ALA A 948 2.00 -9.76 -50.48
C ALA A 948 2.72 -9.44 -49.15
N HIS A 949 2.54 -8.22 -48.62
CA HIS A 949 3.06 -7.84 -47.31
C HIS A 949 2.34 -8.57 -46.17
N LEU A 950 1.01 -8.63 -46.19
CA LEU A 950 0.23 -9.35 -45.19
C LEU A 950 0.59 -10.84 -45.18
N ASP A 951 0.81 -11.46 -46.34
CA ASP A 951 1.26 -12.85 -46.45
C ASP A 951 2.67 -13.04 -45.88
N LYS A 952 3.61 -12.14 -46.21
CA LYS A 952 5.00 -12.19 -45.72
C LYS A 952 5.09 -12.17 -44.19
N TYR A 953 4.23 -11.40 -43.53
CA TYR A 953 4.24 -11.24 -42.07
C TYR A 953 3.15 -12.07 -41.35
N ASN A 954 2.48 -12.98 -42.06
CA ASN A 954 1.42 -13.86 -41.53
C ASN A 954 0.28 -13.10 -40.82
N MET A 955 -0.21 -12.03 -41.45
CA MET A 955 -1.22 -11.13 -40.89
C MET A 955 -2.65 -11.47 -41.34
N ALA A 956 -2.82 -12.43 -42.25
CA ALA A 956 -4.11 -12.82 -42.83
C ALA A 956 -4.93 -13.81 -41.96
N LEU A 957 -5.09 -13.49 -40.67
CA LEU A 957 -5.58 -14.41 -39.63
C LEU A 957 -7.11 -14.50 -39.51
N TRP A 958 -7.87 -13.86 -40.39
CA TRP A 958 -9.34 -13.78 -40.31
C TRP A 958 -10.11 -14.98 -40.89
N LYS A 959 -9.41 -16.05 -41.32
CA LYS A 959 -10.04 -17.29 -41.80
C LYS A 959 -10.38 -18.22 -40.63
N GLN A 960 -11.32 -17.80 -39.78
CA GLN A 960 -11.76 -18.54 -38.59
C GLN A 960 -13.30 -18.65 -38.56
N SER A 961 -13.86 -19.40 -37.60
CA SER A 961 -15.33 -19.38 -37.41
C SER A 961 -15.81 -18.00 -36.95
N SER A 962 -17.07 -17.69 -37.21
CA SER A 962 -17.72 -16.46 -36.74
C SER A 962 -17.72 -16.34 -35.22
N LEU A 963 -17.74 -17.46 -34.48
CA LEU A 963 -17.57 -17.47 -33.01
C LEU A 963 -16.19 -16.98 -32.60
N ALA A 964 -15.12 -17.49 -33.21
CA ALA A 964 -13.76 -17.08 -32.89
C ALA A 964 -13.48 -15.63 -33.31
N LEU A 965 -14.00 -15.21 -34.47
CA LEU A 965 -13.86 -13.83 -34.95
C LEU A 965 -14.54 -12.82 -34.02
N SER A 966 -15.71 -13.16 -33.48
CA SER A 966 -16.48 -12.28 -32.58
C SER A 966 -16.04 -12.33 -31.11
N ALA A 967 -15.08 -13.18 -30.78
CA ALA A 967 -14.61 -13.35 -29.41
C ALA A 967 -13.77 -12.15 -28.92
N SER A 968 -14.04 -11.66 -27.70
CA SER A 968 -13.28 -10.55 -27.12
C SER A 968 -13.11 -10.68 -25.61
N SER A 969 -11.93 -10.28 -25.12
CA SER A 969 -11.59 -10.27 -23.70
C SER A 969 -11.20 -8.89 -23.19
N CYS A 970 -11.12 -8.74 -21.87
CA CYS A 970 -10.38 -7.65 -21.26
C CYS A 970 -8.99 -8.12 -20.85
N VAL A 971 -8.08 -7.18 -20.57
CA VAL A 971 -6.70 -7.53 -20.14
C VAL A 971 -6.70 -8.46 -18.92
N ALA A 972 -7.44 -8.12 -17.87
CA ALA A 972 -7.40 -8.83 -16.58
C ALA A 972 -5.97 -8.94 -16.04
N PHE A 973 -5.54 -10.11 -15.59
CA PHE A 973 -4.16 -10.33 -15.14
C PHE A 973 -3.14 -10.19 -16.28
N PRO A 974 -1.87 -9.88 -15.97
CA PRO A 974 -1.33 -9.61 -14.64
C PRO A 974 -1.48 -8.15 -14.18
N THR A 975 -1.80 -7.21 -15.08
CA THR A 975 -1.66 -5.78 -14.78
C THR A 975 -2.93 -5.13 -14.20
N CYS A 976 -4.12 -5.72 -14.37
CA CYS A 976 -5.35 -5.16 -13.81
C CYS A 976 -5.43 -5.41 -12.31
N GLY A 977 -5.31 -4.35 -11.50
CA GLY A 977 -5.50 -4.40 -10.05
C GLY A 977 -6.94 -4.71 -9.58
N LEU A 978 -7.90 -4.90 -10.50
CA LEU A 978 -9.28 -5.26 -10.20
C LEU A 978 -9.69 -6.66 -10.70
N ALA A 979 -8.78 -7.40 -11.35
CA ALA A 979 -9.12 -8.72 -11.89
C ALA A 979 -9.35 -9.74 -10.76
N MET A 980 -10.43 -10.51 -10.88
CA MET A 980 -10.79 -11.62 -9.98
C MET A 980 -10.45 -12.97 -10.63
N ALA A 981 -10.58 -13.07 -11.96
CA ALA A 981 -10.21 -14.22 -12.77
C ALA A 981 -9.42 -13.78 -14.01
N GLU A 982 -8.82 -14.75 -14.70
CA GLU A 982 -8.19 -14.56 -16.00
C GLU A 982 -9.18 -14.08 -17.06
N SER A 983 -8.67 -13.54 -18.17
CA SER A 983 -9.50 -13.18 -19.31
C SER A 983 -8.72 -13.28 -20.62
N GLU A 984 -7.83 -12.33 -20.91
CA GLU A 984 -7.07 -12.31 -22.17
C GLU A 984 -6.24 -13.58 -22.39
N ARG A 985 -5.55 -14.05 -21.34
CA ARG A 985 -4.61 -15.17 -21.41
C ARG A 985 -5.26 -16.54 -21.61
N VAL A 986 -6.55 -16.67 -21.27
CA VAL A 986 -7.26 -17.97 -21.24
C VAL A 986 -8.39 -18.07 -22.25
N LEU A 987 -8.90 -16.93 -22.77
CA LEU A 987 -10.07 -16.93 -23.65
C LEU A 987 -9.87 -17.85 -24.87
N PHE A 988 -8.75 -17.71 -25.58
CA PHE A 988 -8.48 -18.52 -26.76
C PHE A 988 -8.04 -19.95 -26.45
N PRO A 989 -6.94 -20.18 -25.70
CA PRO A 989 -6.40 -21.53 -25.51
C PRO A 989 -7.36 -22.45 -24.76
N ASP A 990 -8.09 -21.93 -23.77
CA ASP A 990 -8.86 -22.79 -22.88
C ASP A 990 -10.34 -22.89 -23.30
N LEU A 991 -10.89 -21.86 -23.96
CA LEU A 991 -12.33 -21.81 -24.28
C LEU A 991 -12.62 -21.79 -25.79
N ILE A 992 -12.15 -20.78 -26.53
CA ILE A 992 -12.55 -20.58 -27.93
C ILE A 992 -12.05 -21.71 -28.83
N GLU A 993 -10.85 -22.24 -28.63
CA GLU A 993 -10.37 -23.38 -29.42
C GLU A 993 -11.26 -24.63 -29.30
N HIS A 994 -11.82 -24.88 -28.12
CA HIS A 994 -12.73 -25.99 -27.88
C HIS A 994 -14.11 -25.73 -28.52
N LEU A 995 -14.68 -24.54 -28.29
CA LEU A 995 -15.96 -24.15 -28.88
C LEU A 995 -15.90 -24.09 -30.41
N ASP A 996 -14.78 -23.64 -30.98
CA ASP A 996 -14.54 -23.58 -32.42
C ASP A 996 -14.59 -24.98 -33.08
N LYS A 997 -14.00 -26.00 -32.44
CA LYS A 997 -14.10 -27.39 -32.88
C LYS A 997 -15.54 -27.90 -32.83
N ILE A 998 -16.29 -27.52 -31.79
CA ILE A 998 -17.71 -27.91 -31.62
C ILE A 998 -18.56 -27.27 -32.73
N VAL A 999 -18.49 -25.95 -32.93
CA VAL A 999 -19.32 -25.28 -33.96
C VAL A 999 -18.99 -25.75 -35.38
N LYS A 1000 -17.73 -26.09 -35.67
CA LYS A 1000 -17.32 -26.71 -36.93
C LYS A 1000 -17.91 -28.10 -37.11
N ARG A 1001 -17.82 -28.96 -36.08
CA ARG A 1001 -18.43 -30.31 -36.10
C ARG A 1001 -19.94 -30.26 -36.30
N LEU A 1002 -20.61 -29.26 -35.73
CA LEU A 1002 -22.06 -29.10 -35.81
C LEU A 1002 -22.53 -28.38 -37.08
N GLY A 1003 -21.62 -27.93 -37.95
CA GLY A 1003 -21.99 -27.24 -39.20
C GLY A 1003 -22.55 -25.82 -38.98
N ILE A 1004 -22.19 -25.17 -37.87
CA ILE A 1004 -22.66 -23.83 -37.50
C ILE A 1004 -21.49 -22.83 -37.36
N ALA A 1005 -20.34 -23.11 -37.98
CA ALA A 1005 -19.14 -22.27 -37.88
C ALA A 1005 -19.32 -20.85 -38.46
N ASP A 1006 -20.22 -20.67 -39.41
CA ASP A 1006 -20.52 -19.37 -40.02
C ASP A 1006 -21.51 -18.52 -39.19
N GLU A 1007 -22.14 -19.11 -38.16
CA GLU A 1007 -23.08 -18.40 -37.29
C GLU A 1007 -22.36 -17.48 -36.30
N GLU A 1008 -22.79 -16.22 -36.27
CA GLU A 1008 -22.27 -15.23 -35.32
C GLU A 1008 -22.80 -15.50 -33.90
N ILE A 1009 -21.97 -16.16 -33.09
CA ILE A 1009 -22.21 -16.38 -31.66
C ILE A 1009 -21.20 -15.56 -30.86
N ILE A 1010 -21.59 -14.33 -30.52
CA ILE A 1010 -20.71 -13.37 -29.85
C ILE A 1010 -20.41 -13.84 -28.44
N THR A 1011 -19.14 -14.14 -28.21
CA THR A 1011 -18.61 -14.66 -26.95
C THR A 1011 -17.68 -13.64 -26.32
N ARG A 1012 -17.96 -13.20 -25.09
CA ARG A 1012 -17.15 -12.15 -24.42
C ARG A 1012 -16.75 -12.54 -23.02
N MET A 1013 -15.49 -12.30 -22.67
CA MET A 1013 -14.94 -12.61 -21.35
C MET A 1013 -14.40 -11.37 -20.65
N THR A 1014 -14.61 -11.25 -19.35
CA THR A 1014 -13.97 -10.21 -18.55
C THR A 1014 -13.56 -10.79 -17.19
N GLY A 1015 -12.43 -10.35 -16.64
CA GLY A 1015 -11.92 -10.88 -15.38
C GLY A 1015 -12.63 -10.38 -14.11
N CYS A 1016 -13.58 -9.44 -14.20
CA CYS A 1016 -14.32 -8.88 -13.06
C CYS A 1016 -15.63 -8.20 -13.52
N PRO A 1017 -16.62 -7.89 -12.64
CA PRO A 1017 -17.94 -7.39 -13.04
C PRO A 1017 -17.97 -5.94 -13.58
N ASN A 1018 -16.81 -5.28 -13.70
CA ASN A 1018 -16.71 -3.97 -14.35
C ASN A 1018 -17.10 -3.98 -15.83
N GLY A 1019 -17.03 -5.13 -16.51
CA GLY A 1019 -17.52 -5.32 -17.88
C GLY A 1019 -16.69 -4.61 -18.96
N CYS A 1020 -15.36 -4.64 -18.87
CA CYS A 1020 -14.47 -3.92 -19.79
C CYS A 1020 -14.56 -4.42 -21.25
N ALA A 1021 -14.84 -5.71 -21.44
CA ALA A 1021 -15.06 -6.33 -22.75
C ALA A 1021 -16.51 -6.23 -23.23
N ARG A 1022 -17.39 -5.50 -22.51
CA ARG A 1022 -18.84 -5.43 -22.77
C ARG A 1022 -19.52 -6.83 -22.78
N PRO A 1023 -19.30 -7.66 -21.74
CA PRO A 1023 -19.84 -9.02 -21.69
C PRO A 1023 -21.37 -9.07 -21.62
N TRP A 1024 -22.01 -8.06 -21.02
CA TRP A 1024 -23.45 -8.07 -20.72
C TRP A 1024 -24.36 -7.96 -21.95
N VAL A 1025 -23.81 -7.70 -23.13
CA VAL A 1025 -24.56 -7.61 -24.41
C VAL A 1025 -24.16 -8.72 -25.38
N ALA A 1026 -23.41 -9.73 -24.92
CA ALA A 1026 -22.98 -10.87 -25.71
C ALA A 1026 -24.03 -11.99 -25.70
N ASN A 1027 -24.00 -12.86 -26.72
CA ASN A 1027 -24.82 -14.08 -26.72
C ASN A 1027 -24.40 -15.01 -25.58
N ILE A 1028 -23.09 -15.23 -25.44
CA ILE A 1028 -22.46 -16.01 -24.37
C ILE A 1028 -21.43 -15.12 -23.69
N ALA A 1029 -21.42 -15.05 -22.36
CA ALA A 1029 -20.42 -14.28 -21.65
C ALA A 1029 -19.93 -14.93 -20.36
N PHE A 1030 -18.69 -14.57 -20.01
CA PHE A 1030 -18.01 -15.00 -18.80
C PHE A 1030 -17.52 -13.78 -18.03
N VAL A 1031 -17.93 -13.66 -16.76
CA VAL A 1031 -17.55 -12.57 -15.87
C VAL A 1031 -16.85 -13.17 -14.66
N GLY A 1032 -15.55 -12.90 -14.51
CA GLY A 1032 -14.72 -13.44 -13.43
C GLY A 1032 -15.31 -13.16 -12.05
N LYS A 1033 -15.34 -14.22 -11.23
CA LYS A 1033 -15.84 -14.20 -9.84
C LYS A 1033 -14.72 -14.51 -8.86
N ALA A 1034 -13.85 -15.47 -9.19
CA ALA A 1034 -12.66 -15.87 -8.44
C ALA A 1034 -11.63 -16.51 -9.39
N PRO A 1035 -10.38 -16.80 -8.98
CA PRO A 1035 -9.41 -17.44 -9.85
C PRO A 1035 -9.98 -18.73 -10.48
N GLY A 1036 -9.95 -18.82 -11.81
CA GLY A 1036 -10.50 -19.96 -12.58
C GLY A 1036 -12.02 -20.09 -12.60
N THR A 1037 -12.78 -19.19 -11.97
CA THR A 1037 -14.24 -19.27 -11.81
C THR A 1037 -14.95 -18.05 -12.37
N TYR A 1038 -16.04 -18.29 -13.10
CA TYR A 1038 -16.80 -17.27 -13.83
C TYR A 1038 -18.30 -17.36 -13.56
N VAL A 1039 -18.97 -16.21 -13.60
CA VAL A 1039 -20.41 -16.13 -13.84
C VAL A 1039 -20.62 -16.26 -15.35
N MET A 1040 -21.42 -17.23 -15.76
CA MET A 1040 -21.80 -17.47 -17.15
C MET A 1040 -23.16 -16.81 -17.45
N LEU A 1041 -23.23 -16.06 -18.55
CA LEU A 1041 -24.42 -15.34 -18.96
C LEU A 1041 -24.85 -15.71 -20.38
N LEU A 1042 -26.16 -15.79 -20.61
CA LEU A 1042 -26.78 -16.14 -21.89
C LEU A 1042 -27.88 -15.14 -22.26
N GLY A 1043 -28.15 -15.00 -23.56
CA GLY A 1043 -29.38 -14.36 -24.06
C GLY A 1043 -29.23 -12.94 -24.60
N GLY A 1044 -28.02 -12.37 -24.71
CA GLY A 1044 -27.78 -11.16 -25.52
C GLY A 1044 -27.91 -11.48 -27.01
N ASN A 1045 -27.96 -10.47 -27.88
CA ASN A 1045 -28.15 -10.69 -29.32
C ASN A 1045 -27.05 -10.04 -30.17
N LYS A 1046 -26.90 -10.52 -31.42
CA LYS A 1046 -25.90 -9.99 -32.34
C LYS A 1046 -26.03 -8.52 -32.74
N ARG A 1047 -27.18 -7.90 -32.46
CA ARG A 1047 -27.42 -6.48 -32.72
C ARG A 1047 -26.93 -5.57 -31.59
N GLY A 1048 -26.56 -6.14 -30.44
CA GLY A 1048 -26.19 -5.37 -29.24
C GLY A 1048 -27.37 -4.59 -28.63
N THR A 1049 -28.59 -5.13 -28.77
CA THR A 1049 -29.85 -4.46 -28.36
C THR A 1049 -30.53 -5.12 -27.16
N ARG A 1050 -29.92 -6.17 -26.60
CA ARG A 1050 -30.44 -6.87 -25.42
C ARG A 1050 -29.33 -7.22 -24.45
N VAL A 1051 -29.63 -7.05 -23.17
CA VAL A 1051 -28.75 -7.47 -22.07
C VAL A 1051 -28.97 -8.96 -21.83
N ASN A 1052 -27.88 -9.72 -21.72
CA ASN A 1052 -27.93 -11.12 -21.33
C ASN A 1052 -28.29 -11.27 -19.84
N LYS A 1053 -28.35 -12.51 -19.36
CA LYS A 1053 -28.79 -12.81 -18.00
C LYS A 1053 -27.94 -13.92 -17.39
N VAL A 1054 -27.81 -13.90 -16.07
CA VAL A 1054 -27.03 -14.90 -15.35
C VAL A 1054 -27.66 -16.28 -15.56
N TYR A 1055 -26.93 -17.17 -16.22
CA TYR A 1055 -27.32 -18.56 -16.47
C TYR A 1055 -26.68 -19.50 -15.44
N ALA A 1056 -25.41 -19.28 -15.08
CA ALA A 1056 -24.74 -20.00 -13.99
C ALA A 1056 -23.84 -19.06 -13.20
N GLU A 1057 -23.83 -19.17 -11.88
CA GLU A 1057 -23.11 -18.23 -10.99
C GLU A 1057 -21.67 -18.64 -10.66
N SER A 1058 -21.37 -19.93 -10.74
CA SER A 1058 -20.02 -20.48 -10.66
C SER A 1058 -19.89 -21.47 -11.80
N VAL A 1059 -18.95 -21.24 -12.70
CA VAL A 1059 -18.46 -22.27 -13.62
C VAL A 1059 -16.97 -22.10 -13.81
N THR A 1060 -16.26 -23.22 -13.89
CA THR A 1060 -14.94 -23.31 -14.51
C THR A 1060 -15.09 -23.36 -16.03
N LEU A 1061 -14.00 -23.12 -16.78
CA LEU A 1061 -14.04 -23.20 -18.24
C LEU A 1061 -14.40 -24.62 -18.76
N PRO A 1062 -13.86 -25.72 -18.19
CA PRO A 1062 -14.28 -27.07 -18.59
C PRO A 1062 -15.77 -27.33 -18.36
N GLU A 1063 -16.32 -26.96 -17.20
CA GLU A 1063 -17.75 -27.10 -16.92
C GLU A 1063 -18.59 -26.26 -17.89
N ALA A 1064 -18.15 -25.03 -18.20
CA ALA A 1064 -18.82 -24.19 -19.17
C ALA A 1064 -18.88 -24.82 -20.56
N ILE A 1065 -17.82 -25.51 -21.00
CA ILE A 1065 -17.81 -26.26 -22.27
C ILE A 1065 -18.82 -27.40 -22.23
N THR A 1066 -18.84 -28.19 -21.15
CA THR A 1066 -19.82 -29.27 -20.94
C THR A 1066 -21.26 -28.78 -20.96
N ILE A 1067 -21.52 -27.57 -20.44
CA ILE A 1067 -22.84 -26.92 -20.48
C ILE A 1067 -23.18 -26.42 -21.88
N LEU A 1068 -22.23 -25.80 -22.58
CA LEU A 1068 -22.45 -25.16 -23.87
C LEU A 1068 -22.62 -26.14 -25.01
N GLU A 1069 -21.88 -27.25 -25.01
CA GLU A 1069 -21.94 -28.25 -26.08
C GLU A 1069 -23.38 -28.74 -26.38
N PRO A 1070 -24.17 -29.25 -25.42
CA PRO A 1070 -25.54 -29.67 -25.70
C PRO A 1070 -26.45 -28.50 -26.11
N LEU A 1071 -26.19 -27.27 -25.62
CA LEU A 1071 -26.96 -26.09 -26.04
C LEU A 1071 -26.69 -25.73 -27.51
N LEU A 1072 -25.43 -25.81 -27.94
CA LEU A 1072 -25.02 -25.59 -29.34
C LEU A 1072 -25.55 -26.70 -30.25
N GLU A 1073 -25.57 -27.96 -29.79
CA GLU A 1073 -26.19 -29.07 -30.52
C GLU A 1073 -27.68 -28.86 -30.75
N ARG A 1074 -28.40 -28.39 -29.71
CA ARG A 1074 -29.81 -28.03 -29.83
C ARG A 1074 -30.01 -26.83 -30.74
N PHE A 1075 -29.19 -25.79 -30.63
CA PHE A 1075 -29.25 -24.64 -31.53
C PHE A 1075 -29.08 -25.05 -33.00
N ALA A 1076 -28.12 -25.93 -33.30
CA ALA A 1076 -27.91 -26.42 -34.66
C ALA A 1076 -29.12 -27.16 -35.23
N LYS A 1077 -29.89 -27.87 -34.40
CA LYS A 1077 -31.04 -28.71 -34.81
C LYS A 1077 -32.39 -27.99 -34.77
N GLU A 1078 -32.58 -27.09 -33.81
CA GLU A 1078 -33.89 -26.55 -33.42
C GLU A 1078 -34.05 -25.05 -33.73
N ARG A 1079 -33.03 -24.37 -34.29
CA ARG A 1079 -33.13 -22.95 -34.64
C ARG A 1079 -34.08 -22.68 -35.80
N GLY A 1080 -34.78 -21.54 -35.74
CA GLY A 1080 -35.52 -21.01 -36.88
C GLY A 1080 -34.60 -20.45 -37.97
N PRO A 1081 -35.10 -20.22 -39.20
CA PRO A 1081 -34.33 -19.57 -40.25
C PRO A 1081 -33.81 -18.19 -39.84
N GLY A 1082 -32.49 -18.01 -39.83
CA GLY A 1082 -31.82 -16.75 -39.47
C GLY A 1082 -31.89 -16.38 -37.98
N GLU A 1083 -32.30 -17.30 -37.12
CA GLU A 1083 -32.40 -17.08 -35.69
C GLU A 1083 -31.00 -17.01 -35.02
N ASP A 1084 -30.79 -15.96 -34.22
CA ASP A 1084 -29.60 -15.74 -33.41
C ASP A 1084 -29.60 -16.66 -32.17
N PHE A 1085 -28.42 -17.10 -31.71
CA PHE A 1085 -28.30 -18.00 -30.55
C PHE A 1085 -28.95 -17.44 -29.27
N GLY A 1086 -28.85 -16.13 -29.05
CA GLY A 1086 -29.49 -15.46 -27.93
C GLY A 1086 -31.01 -15.43 -28.03
N ASP A 1087 -31.55 -15.19 -29.22
CA ASP A 1087 -32.99 -15.27 -29.50
C ASP A 1087 -33.50 -16.72 -29.30
N PHE A 1088 -32.71 -17.72 -29.73
CA PHE A 1088 -32.98 -19.15 -29.55
C PHE A 1088 -33.09 -19.54 -28.07
N VAL A 1089 -32.12 -19.21 -27.23
CA VAL A 1089 -32.15 -19.61 -25.80
C VAL A 1089 -33.33 -19.01 -25.04
N ILE A 1090 -33.81 -17.83 -25.45
CA ILE A 1090 -35.02 -17.22 -24.88
C ILE A 1090 -36.26 -17.93 -25.38
N ARG A 1091 -36.39 -18.18 -26.69
CA ARG A 1091 -37.54 -18.88 -27.29
C ARG A 1091 -37.72 -20.28 -26.71
N MET A 1092 -36.62 -20.98 -26.48
CA MET A 1092 -36.63 -22.33 -25.92
C MET A 1092 -36.82 -22.37 -24.39
N GLY A 1093 -36.99 -21.21 -23.73
CA GLY A 1093 -37.20 -21.11 -22.29
C GLY A 1093 -35.96 -21.50 -21.46
N ILE A 1094 -34.76 -21.48 -22.05
CA ILE A 1094 -33.50 -21.78 -21.37
C ILE A 1094 -33.11 -20.63 -20.43
N ILE A 1095 -33.37 -19.39 -20.83
CA ILE A 1095 -33.11 -18.19 -20.02
C ILE A 1095 -34.20 -17.13 -20.23
N ALA A 1096 -34.55 -16.40 -19.17
CA ALA A 1096 -35.50 -15.31 -19.26
C ALA A 1096 -34.94 -14.09 -20.01
N GLU A 1097 -35.82 -13.33 -20.65
CA GLU A 1097 -35.46 -12.08 -21.35
C GLU A 1097 -35.29 -10.92 -20.37
N THR A 1098 -34.18 -10.18 -20.48
CA THR A 1098 -34.03 -8.88 -19.79
C THR A 1098 -34.67 -7.76 -20.62
N ARG A 1099 -35.80 -7.21 -20.18
CA ARG A 1099 -36.51 -6.14 -20.93
C ARG A 1099 -36.01 -4.74 -20.58
N LYS A 1100 -35.66 -4.50 -19.32
CA LYS A 1100 -35.06 -3.25 -18.83
C LYS A 1100 -33.87 -3.53 -17.94
N GLY A 1101 -32.93 -2.57 -17.86
CA GLY A 1101 -31.73 -2.74 -17.03
C GLY A 1101 -32.03 -2.97 -15.55
N SER A 1102 -33.04 -2.30 -14.99
CA SER A 1102 -33.47 -2.47 -13.60
C SER A 1102 -34.01 -3.88 -13.30
N GLU A 1103 -34.49 -4.60 -14.32
CA GLU A 1103 -35.06 -5.94 -14.22
C GLU A 1103 -34.00 -7.04 -14.41
N PHE A 1104 -32.72 -6.67 -14.56
CA PHE A 1104 -31.63 -7.62 -14.84
C PHE A 1104 -31.55 -8.79 -13.83
N TRP A 1105 -31.88 -8.50 -12.56
CA TRP A 1105 -31.86 -9.48 -11.47
C TRP A 1105 -33.19 -10.23 -11.29
N ASP A 1106 -34.27 -9.83 -11.97
CA ASP A 1106 -35.60 -10.41 -11.82
C ASP A 1106 -35.71 -11.69 -12.66
N ASP A 1107 -36.35 -12.77 -12.19
CA ASP A 1107 -36.44 -14.06 -12.90
C ASP A 1107 -35.07 -14.72 -13.20
N VAL A 1108 -34.06 -14.50 -12.33
CA VAL A 1108 -32.78 -15.22 -12.40
C VAL A 1108 -32.95 -16.57 -11.68
N LYS A 1109 -32.83 -17.68 -12.41
CA LYS A 1109 -32.83 -19.05 -11.86
C LYS A 1109 -31.57 -19.79 -12.34
N PRO A 1110 -30.42 -19.57 -11.71
CA PRO A 1110 -29.15 -20.08 -12.21
C PRO A 1110 -29.12 -21.60 -12.16
N LEU A 1111 -28.49 -22.21 -13.16
CA LEU A 1111 -28.40 -23.66 -13.29
C LEU A 1111 -27.78 -24.27 -12.04
N ALA A 1112 -28.45 -25.29 -11.51
CA ALA A 1112 -27.89 -26.24 -10.58
C ALA A 1112 -26.90 -27.15 -11.32
N LEU A 1113 -25.60 -26.89 -11.22
CA LEU A 1113 -24.55 -27.79 -11.68
C LEU A 1113 -24.77 -29.13 -10.97
N PRO A 1114 -24.93 -30.24 -11.70
CA PRO A 1114 -24.91 -31.57 -11.10
C PRO A 1114 -23.53 -31.83 -10.50
N ASP A 1115 -23.46 -32.66 -9.45
CA ASP A 1115 -22.22 -33.22 -8.92
C ASP A 1115 -21.52 -34.01 -10.04
N LEU A 1116 -20.67 -33.35 -10.83
CA LEU A 1116 -19.82 -34.01 -11.79
C LEU A 1116 -18.68 -34.70 -11.02
N PRO A 1117 -18.33 -35.95 -11.35
CA PRO A 1117 -17.26 -36.66 -10.67
C PRO A 1117 -15.97 -35.86 -10.83
N THR A 1118 -15.41 -35.40 -9.72
CA THR A 1118 -14.09 -34.77 -9.68
C THR A 1118 -13.07 -35.74 -10.27
N SER A 1119 -12.58 -35.46 -11.48
CA SER A 1119 -11.43 -36.17 -12.05
C SER A 1119 -10.19 -35.80 -11.25
N GLY A 1120 -9.59 -36.80 -10.60
CA GLY A 1120 -8.36 -36.67 -9.82
C GLY A 1120 -7.09 -36.61 -10.65
#